data_AF-A0A2E0UN12-F1
#
_entry.id   AF-A0A2E0UN12-F1
#
_cell.length_a   1.000
_cell.length_b   1.000
_cell.length_c   1.000
_cell.angle_alpha   90.00
_cell.angle_beta   90.00
_cell.angle_gamma   90.00
#
_symmetry.space_group_name_H-M   'P 1'
#
loop_
_entity.id
_entity.type
_entity.pdbx_description
1 polymer ?
#
loop_
_entity_poly.entity_id
_entity_poly.type
_entity_poly.pdbx_seq_one_letter_code
_entity_poly.pdbx_strand_id
1 'polypeptide(L)'
;MHTWYKTIAAIAAMIILCCAPLAMQGQTEITEDVTTNTTWDAAGSPYQIMSPSGRILIPKGITLTLEAGTVVHFPGEQSILDCKGTINANGAPGNPVTFTRDPGYDGLWYSIQFNGIEGEGVGTLNHCVIEYAGAPRSGEDEFDAGVNCIFGAMPTIDNCTIRNCKNGVYFDKESNATVQNCTITDNEKYGLYIHNSSPIITANTVSNNALGGVYQQTEGAAAAYPQYDGNTFAQGQRIVLDGTLAMSGLWEYAATPYFIDQETQIEPGVTLTIEPNVVIQFLNTNSSLAVRGYLVAEGTDTEPILMTTAPESSTRWFGVNYVSKNTDASRMKHVIIENAGYKKDENAIYGAVFCSNEAAPSFDNIEIRNCLRGFTCFQGAAPEIKNSTVKDCDDYGMWFVDASPTVTGNTITGNGVGGILQQTRADGETYPQYEGNSFGPDNLIHIVGNADKSGTIEYAAVPYLIAHDWIIQQPETLEVEPGVEFHFDNEDAGLRVYGTLEAAGTMSDPITFTRAAGMSGNWSRILFVDANTNSSFMDYCVVEFGGKALSDESILGAVECRDGAMPALNNCTVRNSQNGVLSIETEGPVMDNCTLENNNRFGLMVVNASPTLQNSRIQGNGEGGVQINTNGLEEAYPKYDGNTFSSDNRVHVTGNLTRSGTWEFANTPYFIDEYLRIDPGVELTIEPGVEIQFGEFTAGLNFQRSKLTAIGTPQNPIKFTKSPDVTNPWQNIFFRGEGDSASTMENVIFELGGWSPLGGQAMLICEDGANPYIRKCIITESADQGILAKSGSEPFIWSSMLFDNANRAIYNNNAPAEDHIIYARYNWWGDPSGPYDKNDRSNDPTGLHNPDGLGDEVSDFVDYRDWLTVATNVEPVSSVPGEFALLQNFPNPMQTETTIAYKLERPTAVTLRIYNAAGEQIYIAESGYRRSGTHTFPWNGVTLSGNSVPNGVYYYTLSNGTAQVTKKLIVER
;
A
#
# COMPACT_ATOMS: atom_id res chain seq x y z
N MET A 1 74.92 38.32 -49.79
CA MET A 1 76.07 39.23 -49.62
C MET A 1 75.54 40.58 -49.21
N HIS A 2 75.90 41.04 -48.01
CA HIS A 2 76.62 42.31 -47.80
C HIS A 2 76.64 43.28 -49.01
N THR A 3 76.45 44.59 -48.90
CA THR A 3 76.81 45.46 -47.79
C THR A 3 76.43 46.91 -48.17
N TRP A 4 75.90 47.68 -47.22
CA TRP A 4 76.46 48.93 -46.73
C TRP A 4 76.78 50.04 -47.75
N TYR A 5 76.04 51.15 -47.69
CA TYR A 5 76.56 52.53 -47.71
C TYR A 5 75.41 53.56 -47.69
N LYS A 6 74.55 53.58 -46.65
CA LYS A 6 73.69 54.76 -46.36
C LYS A 6 73.43 54.93 -44.84
N THR A 7 74.49 54.79 -44.03
CA THR A 7 74.46 54.87 -42.55
C THR A 7 75.29 56.05 -41.99
N ILE A 8 75.52 57.15 -42.72
CA ILE A 8 76.35 58.28 -42.20
C ILE A 8 75.84 59.68 -42.64
N ALA A 9 74.52 59.93 -42.68
CA ALA A 9 74.02 61.30 -42.95
C ALA A 9 72.81 61.76 -42.12
N ALA A 10 72.20 60.88 -41.31
CA ALA A 10 71.16 61.27 -40.35
C ALA A 10 71.68 61.40 -38.90
N ILE A 11 72.97 61.13 -38.66
CA ILE A 11 73.62 61.12 -37.33
C ILE A 11 74.26 62.49 -36.99
N ALA A 12 74.28 63.47 -37.90
CA ALA A 12 75.00 64.74 -37.70
C ALA A 12 74.14 65.94 -37.23
N ALA A 13 72.83 65.76 -37.00
CA ALA A 13 71.99 66.79 -36.36
C ALA A 13 71.77 66.56 -34.85
N MET A 14 72.45 65.56 -34.28
CA MET A 14 72.24 65.07 -32.91
C MET A 14 73.41 65.32 -31.96
N ILE A 15 74.36 66.21 -32.31
CA ILE A 15 75.51 66.54 -31.46
C ILE A 15 75.78 68.05 -31.57
N ILE A 16 75.85 68.73 -30.42
CA ILE A 16 76.04 70.18 -30.15
C ILE A 16 74.75 70.99 -29.96
N LEU A 17 74.00 70.61 -28.93
CA LEU A 17 73.54 71.55 -27.89
C LEU A 17 73.81 70.89 -26.52
N CYS A 18 75.09 70.50 -26.32
CA CYS A 18 75.65 70.17 -25.02
C CYS A 18 76.07 71.47 -24.34
N CYS A 19 75.36 71.84 -23.27
CA CYS A 19 75.83 72.49 -22.04
C CYS A 19 74.63 73.15 -21.32
N ALA A 20 73.68 72.32 -20.88
CA ALA A 20 72.88 72.58 -19.69
C ALA A 20 73.21 71.45 -18.69
N PRO A 21 73.21 71.70 -17.37
CA PRO A 21 73.74 70.75 -16.40
C PRO A 21 73.00 69.41 -16.50
N LEU A 22 73.73 68.30 -16.39
CA LEU A 22 73.15 67.04 -15.94
C LEU A 22 72.50 67.31 -14.58
N ALA A 23 71.17 67.51 -14.57
CA ALA A 23 70.40 67.36 -13.35
C ALA A 23 70.49 65.87 -12.99
N MET A 24 71.10 65.57 -11.83
CA MET A 24 70.89 64.30 -11.15
C MET A 24 69.40 63.98 -11.18
N GLN A 25 69.01 62.78 -11.62
CA GLN A 25 67.66 62.28 -11.42
C GLN A 25 67.34 62.39 -9.93
N GLY A 26 66.27 63.12 -9.62
CA GLY A 26 65.92 63.51 -8.26
C GLY A 26 65.32 62.33 -7.51
N GLN A 27 66.16 61.45 -6.98
CA GLN A 27 65.75 60.51 -5.96
C GLN A 27 65.27 61.30 -4.74
N THR A 28 64.00 61.14 -4.37
CA THR A 28 63.39 61.84 -3.24
C THR A 28 63.16 60.87 -2.10
N GLU A 29 63.83 61.06 -0.96
CA GLU A 29 63.60 60.25 0.24
C GLU A 29 62.37 60.76 0.99
N ILE A 30 61.44 59.85 1.30
CA ILE A 30 60.24 60.11 2.08
C ILE A 30 60.42 59.49 3.46
N THR A 31 60.72 60.33 4.45
CA THR A 31 61.02 59.91 5.83
C THR A 31 59.92 60.24 6.84
N GLU A 32 58.93 61.08 6.46
CA GLU A 32 57.86 61.58 7.32
C GLU A 32 56.48 61.45 6.63
N ASP A 33 55.42 61.46 7.44
CA ASP A 33 54.03 61.39 7.00
C ASP A 33 53.64 62.56 6.09
N VAL A 34 52.71 62.31 5.15
CA VAL A 34 52.18 63.34 4.25
C VAL A 34 51.11 64.14 4.99
N THR A 35 51.52 65.21 5.67
CA THR A 35 50.63 66.01 6.55
C THR A 35 49.95 67.21 5.85
N THR A 36 50.30 67.48 4.59
CA THR A 36 49.67 68.50 3.74
C THR A 36 49.47 67.96 2.33
N ASN A 37 48.55 68.55 1.56
CA ASN A 37 48.31 68.13 0.19
C ASN A 37 49.59 68.20 -0.63
N THR A 38 50.01 67.05 -1.16
CA THR A 38 51.34 66.85 -1.75
C THR A 38 51.21 66.20 -3.12
N THR A 39 52.08 66.60 -4.05
CA THR A 39 52.18 66.00 -5.39
C THR A 39 53.55 65.34 -5.56
N TRP A 40 53.55 64.10 -6.03
CA TRP A 40 54.73 63.35 -6.44
C TRP A 40 54.74 63.21 -7.96
N ASP A 41 55.74 63.80 -8.61
CA ASP A 41 55.84 63.88 -10.06
C ASP A 41 57.07 63.11 -10.60
N ALA A 42 57.16 62.99 -11.92
CA ALA A 42 58.26 62.30 -12.56
C ALA A 42 59.64 62.97 -12.33
N ALA A 43 59.68 64.25 -11.93
CA ALA A 43 60.93 64.96 -11.67
C ALA A 43 61.55 64.59 -10.31
N GLY A 44 60.72 64.27 -9.31
CA GLY A 44 61.13 63.75 -8.00
C GLY A 44 61.21 62.22 -7.90
N SER A 45 61.01 61.51 -9.02
CA SER A 45 61.05 60.06 -9.11
C SER A 45 62.49 59.52 -9.25
N PRO A 46 62.86 58.40 -8.60
CA PRO A 46 62.01 57.59 -7.74
C PRO A 46 61.87 58.18 -6.33
N TYR A 47 60.68 58.05 -5.75
CA TYR A 47 60.40 58.32 -4.35
C TYR A 47 60.72 57.09 -3.51
N GLN A 48 61.63 57.18 -2.56
CA GLN A 48 62.04 56.07 -1.71
C GLN A 48 61.43 56.20 -0.31
N ILE A 49 60.71 55.18 0.13
CA ILE A 49 60.09 55.15 1.45
C ILE A 49 61.15 54.78 2.51
N MET A 50 61.66 55.79 3.21
CA MET A 50 62.77 55.66 4.18
C MET A 50 62.35 55.96 5.62
N SER A 51 61.04 55.89 5.93
CA SER A 51 60.52 56.05 7.28
C SER A 51 61.16 55.03 8.24
N PRO A 52 61.69 55.45 9.41
CA PRO A 52 62.21 54.53 10.42
C PRO A 52 61.18 53.51 10.92
N SER A 53 59.89 53.83 10.77
CA SER A 53 58.79 52.94 11.13
C SER A 53 58.32 52.03 9.98
N GLY A 54 58.86 52.22 8.76
CA GLY A 54 58.37 51.62 7.52
C GLY A 54 57.04 52.22 7.02
N ARG A 55 56.31 52.97 7.86
CA ARG A 55 55.01 53.54 7.52
C ARG A 55 55.10 55.00 7.12
N ILE A 56 54.40 55.33 6.04
CA ILE A 56 54.05 56.71 5.64
C ILE A 56 52.53 56.84 5.70
N LEU A 57 52.04 57.65 6.64
CA LEU A 57 50.62 57.93 6.80
C LEU A 57 50.21 59.14 5.93
N ILE A 58 49.09 58.99 5.23
CA ILE A 58 48.30 60.10 4.68
C ILE A 58 47.09 60.28 5.60
N PRO A 59 47.08 61.30 6.48
CA PRO A 59 45.98 61.52 7.43
C PRO A 59 44.67 61.91 6.74
N LYS A 60 43.56 61.78 7.47
CA LYS A 60 42.23 62.24 7.02
C LYS A 60 42.29 63.69 6.54
N GLY A 61 41.65 63.96 5.40
CA GLY A 61 41.56 65.30 4.80
C GLY A 61 42.81 65.74 4.03
N ILE A 62 43.85 64.91 3.98
CA ILE A 62 45.05 65.14 3.17
C ILE A 62 45.00 64.33 1.89
N THR A 63 45.39 64.96 0.78
CA THR A 63 45.50 64.33 -0.54
C THR A 63 46.96 64.18 -0.97
N LEU A 64 47.37 62.95 -1.26
CA LEU A 64 48.58 62.65 -2.00
C LEU A 64 48.23 62.41 -3.48
N THR A 65 48.77 63.23 -4.38
CA THR A 65 48.60 63.06 -5.84
C THR A 65 49.89 62.54 -6.45
N LEU A 66 49.84 61.47 -7.24
CA LEU A 66 50.98 60.98 -8.01
C LEU A 66 50.69 61.19 -9.50
N GLU A 67 51.59 61.85 -10.22
CA GLU A 67 51.48 62.09 -11.66
C GLU A 67 52.11 60.96 -12.50
N ALA A 68 51.74 60.88 -13.77
CA ALA A 68 52.21 59.84 -14.68
C ALA A 68 53.74 59.76 -14.77
N GLY A 69 54.31 58.56 -14.66
CA GLY A 69 55.76 58.30 -14.67
C GLY A 69 56.44 58.36 -13.30
N THR A 70 55.69 58.64 -12.23
CA THR A 70 56.18 58.54 -10.86
C THR A 70 56.46 57.08 -10.48
N VAL A 71 57.64 56.82 -9.89
CA VAL A 71 58.04 55.52 -9.36
C VAL A 71 58.22 55.65 -7.85
N VAL A 72 57.63 54.74 -7.09
CA VAL A 72 57.75 54.65 -5.63
C VAL A 72 58.41 53.33 -5.27
N HIS A 73 59.48 53.42 -4.49
CA HIS A 73 60.36 52.33 -4.09
C HIS A 73 60.22 52.05 -2.58
N PHE A 74 60.01 50.78 -2.25
CA PHE A 74 59.80 50.29 -0.89
C PHE A 74 60.95 49.34 -0.44
N PRO A 75 61.73 49.67 0.61
CA PRO A 75 62.99 48.98 0.94
C PRO A 75 62.85 47.71 1.81
N GLY A 76 61.65 47.28 2.18
CA GLY A 76 61.48 46.09 3.03
C GLY A 76 60.04 45.74 3.41
N GLU A 77 59.87 44.61 4.10
CA GLU A 77 58.59 43.97 4.46
C GLU A 77 57.64 44.85 5.31
N GLN A 78 58.16 45.86 6.00
CA GLN A 78 57.36 46.78 6.82
C GLN A 78 56.99 48.08 6.09
N SER A 79 57.41 48.21 4.83
CA SER A 79 57.25 49.45 4.06
C SER A 79 55.82 49.57 3.52
N ILE A 80 55.06 50.54 4.04
CA ILE A 80 53.63 50.72 3.79
C ILE A 80 53.29 52.18 3.47
N LEU A 81 52.42 52.35 2.48
CA LEU A 81 51.71 53.61 2.25
C LEU A 81 50.30 53.50 2.83
N ASP A 82 50.08 54.08 4.02
CA ASP A 82 48.83 53.96 4.79
C ASP A 82 47.96 55.21 4.61
N CYS A 83 46.84 55.06 3.90
CA CYS A 83 45.95 56.14 3.54
C CYS A 83 44.67 56.14 4.38
N LYS A 84 44.58 57.13 5.28
CA LYS A 84 43.33 57.54 5.94
C LYS A 84 42.68 58.75 5.26
N GLY A 85 43.41 59.46 4.40
CA GLY A 85 42.96 60.59 3.57
C GLY A 85 42.58 60.15 2.15
N THR A 86 43.24 60.76 1.15
CA THR A 86 43.04 60.48 -0.27
C THR A 86 44.37 60.21 -0.99
N ILE A 87 44.45 59.13 -1.78
CA ILE A 87 45.53 58.91 -2.76
C ILE A 87 44.95 58.99 -4.18
N ASN A 88 45.46 59.88 -5.01
CA ASN A 88 45.13 59.98 -6.43
C ASN A 88 46.38 59.71 -7.28
N ALA A 89 46.60 58.46 -7.66
CA ALA A 89 47.68 58.06 -8.56
C ALA A 89 47.16 58.04 -10.01
N ASN A 90 47.55 59.04 -10.79
CA ASN A 90 47.05 59.29 -12.14
C ASN A 90 48.13 58.96 -13.18
N GLY A 91 48.30 57.68 -13.48
CA GLY A 91 49.16 57.20 -14.56
C GLY A 91 48.57 57.50 -15.95
N ALA A 92 49.33 57.16 -17.00
CA ALA A 92 48.85 57.19 -18.37
C ALA A 92 49.25 55.91 -19.13
N PRO A 93 48.54 55.51 -20.20
CA PRO A 93 48.98 54.42 -21.06
C PRO A 93 50.42 54.62 -21.54
N GLY A 94 51.30 53.65 -21.25
CA GLY A 94 52.73 53.71 -21.58
C GLY A 94 53.58 54.56 -20.64
N ASN A 95 52.98 55.24 -19.65
CA ASN A 95 53.68 55.98 -18.60
C ASN A 95 52.96 55.81 -17.25
N PRO A 96 53.00 54.60 -16.65
CA PRO A 96 52.26 54.31 -15.43
C PRO A 96 52.84 55.01 -14.21
N VAL A 97 52.07 55.08 -13.13
CA VAL A 97 52.63 55.24 -11.78
C VAL A 97 53.04 53.84 -11.30
N THR A 98 54.31 53.66 -10.91
CA THR A 98 54.83 52.34 -10.52
C THR A 98 55.13 52.29 -9.03
N PHE A 99 54.52 51.33 -8.32
CA PHE A 99 54.83 50.99 -6.93
C PHE A 99 55.54 49.64 -6.92
N THR A 100 56.82 49.62 -6.52
CA THR A 100 57.67 48.44 -6.58
C THR A 100 58.68 48.42 -5.44
N ARG A 101 59.29 47.26 -5.22
CA ARG A 101 60.37 47.11 -4.23
C ARG A 101 61.65 47.82 -4.64
N ASP A 102 62.50 48.13 -3.66
CA ASP A 102 63.82 48.70 -3.93
C ASP A 102 64.70 47.80 -4.82
N PRO A 103 65.50 48.39 -5.73
CA PRO A 103 66.51 47.66 -6.48
C PRO A 103 67.51 46.95 -5.55
N GLY A 104 67.55 45.62 -5.61
CA GLY A 104 68.42 44.77 -4.78
C GLY A 104 67.75 44.19 -3.53
N TYR A 105 66.50 44.55 -3.25
CA TYR A 105 65.65 43.84 -2.30
C TYR A 105 64.87 42.73 -3.02
N ASP A 106 64.97 41.49 -2.54
CA ASP A 106 64.36 40.31 -3.17
C ASP A 106 63.06 39.83 -2.51
N GLY A 107 62.61 40.49 -1.42
CA GLY A 107 61.36 40.17 -0.75
C GLY A 107 60.16 40.98 -1.27
N LEU A 108 59.05 40.88 -0.54
CA LEU A 108 57.83 41.67 -0.77
C LEU A 108 57.85 42.91 0.13
N TRP A 109 57.37 44.07 -0.35
CA TRP A 109 57.01 45.17 0.53
C TRP A 109 55.59 44.97 1.08
N TYR A 110 55.15 45.80 2.02
CA TYR A 110 53.89 45.54 2.72
C TYR A 110 52.68 45.75 1.82
N SER A 111 52.21 46.99 1.63
CA SER A 111 51.03 47.26 0.81
C SER A 111 50.80 48.75 0.57
N ILE A 112 49.98 49.08 -0.42
CA ILE A 112 49.21 50.33 -0.43
C ILE A 112 47.93 50.05 0.34
N GLN A 113 47.78 50.66 1.51
CA GLN A 113 46.64 50.42 2.39
C GLN A 113 45.68 51.61 2.34
N PHE A 114 44.45 51.37 1.91
CA PHE A 114 43.33 52.27 2.11
C PHE A 114 42.59 51.87 3.37
N ASN A 115 42.54 52.78 4.36
CA ASN A 115 42.03 52.50 5.69
C ASN A 115 40.94 53.49 6.08
N GLY A 116 39.70 52.99 6.22
CA GLY A 116 38.55 53.82 6.60
C GLY A 116 38.43 54.09 8.12
N ILE A 117 39.27 53.49 8.98
CA ILE A 117 39.23 53.78 10.44
C ILE A 117 39.55 55.25 10.69
N GLU A 118 38.57 55.97 11.24
CA GLU A 118 38.67 57.40 11.59
C GLU A 118 38.99 58.30 10.37
N GLY A 119 38.83 57.78 9.16
CA GLY A 119 39.27 58.39 7.89
C GLY A 119 38.21 58.30 6.79
N GLU A 120 38.61 58.68 5.57
CA GLU A 120 37.83 58.38 4.35
C GLU A 120 38.41 57.14 3.65
N GLY A 121 39.75 56.98 3.63
CA GLY A 121 40.38 55.83 2.99
C GLY A 121 39.98 55.68 1.52
N VAL A 122 39.82 56.80 0.82
CA VAL A 122 39.34 56.86 -0.57
C VAL A 122 40.46 57.26 -1.51
N GLY A 123 40.22 57.16 -2.82
CA GLY A 123 41.20 57.56 -3.81
C GLY A 123 41.02 56.85 -5.13
N THR A 124 41.85 57.22 -6.09
CA THR A 124 41.90 56.56 -7.40
C THR A 124 43.33 56.09 -7.69
N LEU A 125 43.48 54.81 -7.99
CA LEU A 125 44.65 54.26 -8.66
C LEU A 125 44.27 54.07 -10.13
N ASN A 126 44.77 54.92 -11.02
CA ASN A 126 44.48 54.85 -12.46
C ASN A 126 45.78 54.63 -13.24
N HIS A 127 45.81 53.65 -14.14
CA HIS A 127 47.02 53.29 -14.92
C HIS A 127 48.28 53.07 -14.06
N CYS A 128 48.15 52.36 -12.94
CA CYS A 128 49.25 52.03 -12.05
C CYS A 128 49.82 50.62 -12.32
N VAL A 129 51.11 50.43 -12.00
CA VAL A 129 51.74 49.10 -11.88
C VAL A 129 52.07 48.88 -10.41
N ILE A 130 51.49 47.84 -9.81
CA ILE A 130 51.75 47.44 -8.43
C ILE A 130 52.38 46.05 -8.46
N GLU A 131 53.60 45.93 -7.94
CA GLU A 131 54.32 44.65 -7.98
C GLU A 131 55.21 44.40 -6.78
N TYR A 132 55.40 43.10 -6.47
CA TYR A 132 56.23 42.62 -5.36
C TYR A 132 55.78 43.12 -3.97
N ALA A 133 54.48 43.19 -3.71
CA ALA A 133 53.90 43.57 -2.41
C ALA A 133 53.15 42.42 -1.71
N GLY A 134 52.68 42.65 -0.49
CA GLY A 134 51.90 41.71 0.31
C GLY A 134 52.74 40.91 1.32
N ALA A 135 53.81 41.50 1.85
CA ALA A 135 54.56 40.87 2.94
C ALA A 135 53.70 40.71 4.20
N PRO A 136 53.82 39.59 4.94
CA PRO A 136 53.08 39.42 6.19
C PRO A 136 53.60 40.35 7.29
N ARG A 137 52.68 40.92 8.08
CA ARG A 137 53.04 41.74 9.25
C ARG A 137 53.03 40.89 10.52
N SER A 138 54.07 41.02 11.35
CA SER A 138 54.11 40.31 12.63
C SER A 138 52.96 40.74 13.55
N GLY A 139 52.07 39.82 13.90
CA GLY A 139 51.00 40.02 14.89
C GLY A 139 49.64 40.44 14.34
N GLU A 140 49.48 40.58 13.03
CA GLU A 140 48.19 40.75 12.36
C GLU A 140 48.06 39.63 11.33
N ASP A 141 47.23 38.63 11.61
CA ASP A 141 46.81 37.67 10.60
C ASP A 141 45.93 38.45 9.60
N GLU A 142 46.23 38.34 8.28
CA GLU A 142 45.30 38.52 7.13
C GLU A 142 45.48 39.69 6.13
N PHE A 143 46.41 40.64 6.25
CA PHE A 143 46.54 41.77 5.29
C PHE A 143 47.64 41.66 4.22
N ASP A 144 47.69 40.55 3.49
CA ASP A 144 48.81 40.26 2.56
C ASP A 144 48.46 40.56 1.08
N ALA A 145 48.34 41.81 0.65
CA ALA A 145 48.11 42.12 -0.78
C ALA A 145 48.85 43.36 -1.31
N GLY A 146 48.95 43.43 -2.65
CA GLY A 146 49.38 44.61 -3.40
C GLY A 146 48.64 45.88 -2.98
N VAL A 147 47.32 45.77 -2.87
CA VAL A 147 46.44 46.83 -2.39
C VAL A 147 45.50 46.26 -1.32
N ASN A 148 45.51 46.84 -0.13
CA ASN A 148 44.63 46.48 0.97
C ASN A 148 43.53 47.54 1.12
N CYS A 149 42.26 47.14 1.02
CA CYS A 149 41.08 47.98 1.29
C CYS A 149 40.40 47.49 2.56
N ILE A 150 40.48 48.27 3.65
CA ILE A 150 40.03 47.81 4.98
C ILE A 150 39.16 48.85 5.70
N PHE A 151 38.23 48.35 6.51
CA PHE A 151 37.37 49.13 7.41
C PHE A 151 36.52 50.19 6.68
N GLY A 152 35.73 49.80 5.69
CA GLY A 152 34.83 50.69 4.95
C GLY A 152 35.52 51.53 3.87
N ALA A 153 36.75 51.19 3.49
CA ALA A 153 37.47 51.90 2.45
C ALA A 153 36.83 51.66 1.07
N MET A 154 36.73 52.72 0.25
CA MET A 154 36.08 52.67 -1.07
C MET A 154 36.94 53.33 -2.17
N PRO A 155 38.19 52.88 -2.42
CA PRO A 155 38.96 53.39 -3.54
C PRO A 155 38.44 52.88 -4.90
N THR A 156 38.84 53.55 -5.97
CA THR A 156 38.70 53.07 -7.35
C THR A 156 40.06 52.65 -7.88
N ILE A 157 40.19 51.38 -8.28
CA ILE A 157 41.38 50.80 -8.92
C ILE A 157 41.01 50.56 -10.37
N ASP A 158 41.55 51.36 -11.28
CA ASP A 158 41.14 51.39 -12.68
C ASP A 158 42.35 51.30 -13.62
N ASN A 159 42.25 50.48 -14.67
CA ASN A 159 43.29 50.35 -15.70
C ASN A 159 44.69 49.97 -15.14
N CYS A 160 44.77 49.28 -14.00
CA CYS A 160 46.02 48.94 -13.32
C CYS A 160 46.54 47.54 -13.69
N THR A 161 47.85 47.32 -13.53
CA THR A 161 48.47 45.99 -13.54
C THR A 161 48.95 45.62 -12.14
N ILE A 162 48.44 44.53 -11.58
CA ILE A 162 48.78 44.05 -10.23
C ILE A 162 49.37 42.66 -10.36
N ARG A 163 50.66 42.50 -10.03
CA ARG A 163 51.39 41.26 -10.30
C ARG A 163 52.52 40.94 -9.33
N ASN A 164 52.89 39.66 -9.23
CA ASN A 164 53.97 39.19 -8.35
C ASN A 164 53.77 39.63 -6.89
N CYS A 165 52.54 39.89 -6.45
CA CYS A 165 52.20 40.18 -5.08
C CYS A 165 51.80 38.88 -4.35
N LYS A 166 51.65 38.94 -3.03
CA LYS A 166 51.09 37.82 -2.26
C LYS A 166 49.66 37.51 -2.70
N ASN A 167 48.73 38.44 -2.45
CA ASN A 167 47.48 38.55 -3.18
C ASN A 167 47.50 39.85 -4.01
N GLY A 168 46.68 39.97 -5.05
CA GLY A 168 46.58 41.21 -5.82
C GLY A 168 45.90 42.33 -5.03
N VAL A 169 44.60 42.18 -4.75
CA VAL A 169 43.81 43.12 -3.92
C VAL A 169 43.12 42.36 -2.80
N TYR A 170 43.16 42.91 -1.59
CA TYR A 170 42.48 42.36 -0.41
C TYR A 170 41.41 43.34 0.09
N PHE A 171 40.24 42.81 0.46
CA PHE A 171 39.11 43.56 1.01
C PHE A 171 38.73 43.00 2.37
N ASP A 172 38.52 43.86 3.37
CA ASP A 172 38.03 43.46 4.68
C ASP A 172 37.11 44.51 5.32
N LYS A 173 36.18 44.06 6.17
CA LYS A 173 35.28 44.89 6.99
C LYS A 173 34.54 45.96 6.18
N GLU A 174 33.63 45.51 5.33
CA GLU A 174 32.69 46.34 4.55
C GLU A 174 33.39 47.28 3.55
N SER A 175 34.56 46.89 3.03
CA SER A 175 35.33 47.71 2.07
C SER A 175 34.88 47.48 0.63
N ASN A 176 33.99 48.33 0.15
CA ASN A 176 33.31 48.18 -1.14
C ASN A 176 34.01 48.99 -2.25
N ALA A 177 35.26 48.66 -2.54
CA ALA A 177 36.02 49.31 -3.60
C ALA A 177 35.54 48.93 -5.00
N THR A 178 35.87 49.74 -6.01
CA THR A 178 35.68 49.37 -7.43
C THR A 178 37.02 48.97 -8.03
N VAL A 179 37.11 47.77 -8.60
CA VAL A 179 38.28 47.28 -9.36
C VAL A 179 37.84 47.03 -10.79
N GLN A 180 38.36 47.82 -11.72
CA GLN A 180 37.91 47.75 -13.11
C GLN A 180 39.03 47.91 -14.14
N ASN A 181 38.86 47.29 -15.31
CA ASN A 181 39.80 47.35 -16.43
C ASN A 181 41.25 46.93 -16.06
N CYS A 182 41.44 46.19 -14.96
CA CYS A 182 42.76 45.83 -14.47
C CYS A 182 43.24 44.49 -15.03
N THR A 183 44.56 44.31 -15.07
CA THR A 183 45.22 43.00 -15.27
C THR A 183 45.78 42.52 -13.94
N ILE A 184 45.25 41.41 -13.42
CA ILE A 184 45.62 40.85 -12.11
C ILE A 184 46.24 39.48 -12.34
N THR A 185 47.57 39.40 -12.25
CA THR A 185 48.30 38.24 -12.75
C THR A 185 49.53 37.83 -11.95
N ASP A 186 49.88 36.55 -11.99
CA ASP A 186 51.15 36.02 -11.45
C ASP A 186 51.35 36.32 -9.94
N ASN A 187 50.26 36.34 -9.16
CA ASN A 187 50.33 36.50 -7.69
C ASN A 187 50.50 35.15 -6.98
N GLU A 188 51.18 35.15 -5.83
CA GLU A 188 51.56 33.92 -5.09
C GLU A 188 50.38 33.16 -4.48
N LYS A 189 49.25 33.84 -4.24
CA LYS A 189 48.00 33.26 -3.74
C LYS A 189 46.87 33.58 -4.74
N TYR A 190 45.94 34.46 -4.38
CA TYR A 190 44.78 34.81 -5.19
C TYR A 190 44.96 36.16 -5.89
N GLY A 191 44.29 36.36 -7.02
CA GLY A 191 44.22 37.68 -7.65
C GLY A 191 43.47 38.67 -6.76
N LEU A 192 42.32 38.25 -6.24
CA LEU A 192 41.46 39.04 -5.37
C LEU A 192 41.11 38.20 -4.13
N TYR A 193 41.23 38.77 -2.94
CA TYR A 193 40.83 38.14 -1.69
C TYR A 193 39.76 39.02 -1.04
N ILE A 194 38.55 38.49 -0.91
CA ILE A 194 37.41 39.24 -0.40
C ILE A 194 36.99 38.63 0.92
N HIS A 195 37.12 39.42 1.99
CA HIS A 195 36.65 39.09 3.31
C HIS A 195 35.57 40.11 3.72
N ASN A 196 34.36 39.64 4.06
CA ASN A 196 33.30 40.49 4.63
C ASN A 196 33.06 41.82 3.89
N SER A 197 33.14 41.81 2.56
CA SER A 197 33.10 43.02 1.72
C SER A 197 32.38 42.75 0.40
N SER A 198 31.87 43.82 -0.22
CA SER A 198 31.07 43.79 -1.46
C SER A 198 31.70 44.68 -2.56
N PRO A 199 32.93 44.39 -3.04
CA PRO A 199 33.55 45.20 -4.08
C PRO A 199 32.86 45.02 -5.44
N ILE A 200 32.94 46.05 -6.29
CA ILE A 200 32.56 45.97 -7.71
C ILE A 200 33.80 45.59 -8.50
N ILE A 201 33.84 44.37 -9.04
CA ILE A 201 34.95 43.86 -9.85
C ILE A 201 34.44 43.72 -11.27
N THR A 202 34.86 44.58 -12.20
CA THR A 202 34.31 44.56 -13.57
C THR A 202 35.35 44.76 -14.68
N ALA A 203 35.17 44.09 -15.82
CA ALA A 203 36.04 44.25 -16.98
C ALA A 203 37.54 43.99 -16.74
N ASN A 204 37.90 43.20 -15.73
CA ASN A 204 39.28 42.83 -15.42
C ASN A 204 39.71 41.57 -16.18
N THR A 205 41.02 41.42 -16.38
CA THR A 205 41.64 40.17 -16.83
C THR A 205 42.39 39.54 -15.66
N VAL A 206 41.99 38.33 -15.26
CA VAL A 206 42.58 37.57 -14.15
C VAL A 206 43.25 36.32 -14.69
N SER A 207 44.56 36.19 -14.49
CA SER A 207 45.38 35.11 -15.07
C SER A 207 46.51 34.65 -14.15
N ASN A 208 46.94 33.38 -14.24
CA ASN A 208 48.18 32.88 -13.61
C ASN A 208 48.36 33.13 -12.10
N ASN A 209 47.30 33.41 -11.33
CA ASN A 209 47.39 33.46 -9.88
C ASN A 209 47.40 32.03 -9.32
N ALA A 210 48.28 31.75 -8.35
CA ALA A 210 48.66 30.39 -8.00
C ALA A 210 47.56 29.54 -7.33
N LEU A 211 46.69 30.16 -6.53
CA LEU A 211 45.61 29.46 -5.81
C LEU A 211 44.21 29.68 -6.42
N GLY A 212 44.03 30.69 -7.26
CA GLY A 212 42.75 30.99 -7.91
C GLY A 212 42.61 32.46 -8.29
N GLY A 213 41.53 32.78 -9.00
CA GLY A 213 41.26 34.16 -9.43
C GLY A 213 40.76 35.01 -8.26
N VAL A 214 39.71 34.54 -7.59
CA VAL A 214 39.07 35.18 -6.44
C VAL A 214 38.92 34.17 -5.32
N TYR A 215 39.23 34.57 -4.09
CA TYR A 215 38.83 33.85 -2.87
C TYR A 215 37.85 34.73 -2.10
N GLN A 216 36.67 34.19 -1.83
CA GLN A 216 35.60 34.89 -1.14
C GLN A 216 35.25 34.13 0.14
N GLN A 217 35.41 34.83 1.26
CA GLN A 217 35.13 34.36 2.60
C GLN A 217 34.17 35.35 3.28
N THR A 218 33.12 34.82 3.89
CA THR A 218 32.16 35.61 4.67
C THR A 218 32.10 35.04 6.08
N GLU A 219 32.48 35.85 7.07
CA GLU A 219 32.45 35.50 8.49
C GLU A 219 31.69 36.58 9.28
N GLY A 220 30.64 36.20 10.01
CA GLY A 220 29.89 37.12 10.87
C GLY A 220 28.74 37.85 10.17
N ALA A 221 28.25 38.93 10.79
CA ALA A 221 26.94 39.52 10.50
C ALA A 221 26.91 40.63 9.42
N ALA A 222 27.93 40.75 8.57
CA ALA A 222 28.05 41.82 7.56
C ALA A 222 27.79 41.30 6.13
N ALA A 223 27.18 42.14 5.29
CA ALA A 223 26.78 41.81 3.93
C ALA A 223 27.99 41.77 2.99
N ALA A 224 28.20 40.67 2.27
CA ALA A 224 29.27 40.55 1.26
C ALA A 224 28.71 40.06 -0.08
N TYR A 225 28.46 40.98 -1.02
CA TYR A 225 27.96 40.72 -2.38
C TYR A 225 28.91 41.33 -3.42
N PRO A 226 30.05 40.68 -3.70
CA PRO A 226 30.92 41.13 -4.77
C PRO A 226 30.22 41.02 -6.12
N GLN A 227 30.43 42.00 -6.99
CA GLN A 227 30.02 41.95 -8.39
C GLN A 227 31.22 41.55 -9.25
N TYR A 228 31.01 40.71 -10.25
CA TYR A 228 31.98 40.11 -11.17
C TYR A 228 31.66 40.32 -12.67
N ASP A 229 30.76 41.24 -13.04
CA ASP A 229 30.35 41.47 -14.44
C ASP A 229 31.52 41.81 -15.40
N GLY A 230 31.49 41.24 -16.60
CA GLY A 230 32.42 41.56 -17.69
C GLY A 230 33.89 41.15 -17.49
N ASN A 231 34.24 40.44 -16.41
CA ASN A 231 35.61 39.96 -16.20
C ASN A 231 35.98 38.78 -17.12
N THR A 232 37.25 38.70 -17.49
CA THR A 232 37.85 37.57 -18.21
C THR A 232 38.77 36.80 -17.26
N PHE A 233 38.43 35.53 -17.02
CA PHE A 233 39.24 34.62 -16.20
C PHE A 233 39.95 33.60 -17.10
N ALA A 234 41.27 33.50 -16.98
CA ALA A 234 42.02 32.44 -17.67
C ALA A 234 41.71 31.06 -17.06
N GLN A 235 42.07 29.99 -17.77
CA GLN A 235 41.86 28.62 -17.29
C GLN A 235 42.44 28.42 -15.88
N GLY A 236 41.64 27.88 -14.96
CA GLY A 236 42.02 27.64 -13.57
C GLY A 236 41.88 28.85 -12.63
N GLN A 237 41.51 30.02 -13.13
CA GLN A 237 41.27 31.21 -12.32
C GLN A 237 39.81 31.28 -11.88
N ARG A 238 39.48 30.60 -10.78
CA ARG A 238 38.09 30.44 -10.30
C ARG A 238 37.71 31.42 -9.20
N ILE A 239 36.41 31.50 -8.92
CA ILE A 239 35.85 32.14 -7.72
C ILE A 239 35.68 31.05 -6.66
N VAL A 240 36.58 30.99 -5.69
CA VAL A 240 36.54 30.03 -4.58
C VAL A 240 35.70 30.60 -3.45
N LEU A 241 34.73 29.81 -3.00
CA LEU A 241 33.81 30.14 -1.91
C LEU A 241 34.14 29.27 -0.71
N ASP A 242 34.36 29.90 0.44
CA ASP A 242 34.64 29.19 1.70
C ASP A 242 33.74 29.73 2.84
N GLY A 243 33.26 28.80 3.68
CA GLY A 243 32.57 29.11 4.92
C GLY A 243 31.04 29.25 4.86
N THR A 244 30.52 30.00 5.84
CA THR A 244 29.09 30.15 6.14
C THR A 244 28.55 31.47 5.59
N LEU A 245 27.49 31.40 4.77
CA LEU A 245 26.71 32.56 4.33
C LEU A 245 25.77 33.00 5.46
N ALA A 246 26.19 34.03 6.20
CA ALA A 246 25.44 34.63 7.31
C ALA A 246 24.60 35.86 6.90
N MET A 247 24.63 36.26 5.62
CA MET A 247 23.80 37.34 5.07
C MET A 247 23.37 37.04 3.62
N SER A 248 22.22 37.61 3.22
CA SER A 248 21.47 37.22 2.01
C SER A 248 22.11 37.68 0.71
N GLY A 249 22.83 36.82 -0.01
CA GLY A 249 23.57 37.22 -1.21
C GLY A 249 23.04 36.85 -2.57
N LEU A 250 23.77 37.35 -3.57
CA LEU A 250 23.59 37.10 -4.99
C LEU A 250 24.86 36.48 -5.56
N TRP A 251 24.74 35.33 -6.20
CA TRP A 251 25.76 34.79 -7.10
C TRP A 251 25.31 35.13 -8.52
N GLU A 252 25.94 36.16 -9.09
CA GLU A 252 25.68 36.62 -10.44
C GLU A 252 26.42 35.76 -11.48
N TYR A 253 26.00 35.87 -12.74
CA TYR A 253 26.73 35.20 -13.81
C TYR A 253 28.19 35.69 -13.87
N ALA A 254 29.13 34.74 -13.77
CA ALA A 254 30.55 34.98 -13.96
C ALA A 254 31.09 34.15 -15.13
N ALA A 255 32.08 34.70 -15.86
CA ALA A 255 32.74 34.01 -16.96
C ALA A 255 33.57 32.78 -16.51
N THR A 256 33.70 32.56 -15.19
CA THR A 256 34.30 31.37 -14.58
C THR A 256 33.31 30.75 -13.58
N PRO A 257 33.34 29.42 -13.37
CA PRO A 257 32.54 28.79 -12.33
C PRO A 257 32.84 29.31 -10.92
N TYR A 258 31.80 29.34 -10.10
CA TYR A 258 31.93 29.33 -8.64
C TYR A 258 32.43 27.96 -8.19
N PHE A 259 33.26 27.95 -7.16
CA PHE A 259 33.98 26.77 -6.74
C PHE A 259 33.80 26.53 -5.24
N ILE A 260 33.29 25.37 -4.88
CA ILE A 260 33.03 24.96 -3.49
C ILE A 260 33.88 23.73 -3.20
N ASP A 261 34.78 23.83 -2.23
CA ASP A 261 35.69 22.74 -1.84
C ASP A 261 35.31 22.05 -0.52
N GLN A 262 34.54 22.71 0.33
CA GLN A 262 33.96 22.19 1.57
C GLN A 262 32.44 22.45 1.63
N GLU A 263 31.79 22.14 2.75
CA GLU A 263 30.39 22.48 2.95
C GLU A 263 30.20 24.00 3.07
N THR A 264 29.40 24.58 2.18
CA THR A 264 28.92 25.97 2.29
C THR A 264 27.54 25.99 2.93
N GLN A 265 27.38 26.71 4.04
CA GLN A 265 26.11 26.77 4.79
C GLN A 265 25.37 28.09 4.52
N ILE A 266 24.07 28.03 4.22
CA ILE A 266 23.16 29.19 4.20
C ILE A 266 22.46 29.25 5.55
N GLU A 267 22.76 30.24 6.39
CA GLU A 267 22.21 30.32 7.76
C GLU A 267 20.70 30.61 7.81
N PRO A 268 20.00 30.29 8.92
CA PRO A 268 18.58 30.62 9.09
C PRO A 268 18.30 32.10 8.84
N GLY A 269 17.27 32.39 8.04
CA GLY A 269 16.88 33.77 7.66
C GLY A 269 17.71 34.41 6.55
N VAL A 270 18.75 33.73 6.05
CA VAL A 270 19.60 34.18 4.94
C VAL A 270 19.04 33.67 3.61
N THR A 271 19.02 34.51 2.57
CA THR A 271 18.65 34.11 1.21
C THR A 271 19.86 34.14 0.29
N LEU A 272 20.26 33.01 -0.28
CA LEU A 272 21.18 32.99 -1.43
C LEU A 272 20.35 32.98 -2.73
N THR A 273 20.55 34.00 -3.57
CA THR A 273 20.00 34.07 -4.92
C THR A 273 21.09 33.72 -5.92
N ILE A 274 20.78 32.87 -6.91
CA ILE A 274 21.69 32.47 -7.98
C ILE A 274 21.05 32.85 -9.31
N GLU A 275 21.79 33.63 -10.11
CA GLU A 275 21.32 34.07 -11.43
C GLU A 275 21.34 32.96 -12.49
N PRO A 276 20.56 33.10 -13.58
CA PRO A 276 20.66 32.23 -14.74
C PRO A 276 22.09 32.06 -15.27
N ASN A 277 22.35 30.92 -15.91
CA ASN A 277 23.65 30.57 -16.51
C ASN A 277 24.83 30.41 -15.54
N VAL A 278 24.62 30.54 -14.22
CA VAL A 278 25.67 30.32 -13.22
C VAL A 278 26.09 28.84 -13.21
N VAL A 279 27.41 28.61 -13.17
CA VAL A 279 28.01 27.28 -13.01
C VAL A 279 28.68 27.18 -11.65
N ILE A 280 28.33 26.14 -10.89
CA ILE A 280 28.92 25.83 -9.59
C ILE A 280 29.61 24.47 -9.68
N GLN A 281 30.88 24.44 -9.30
CA GLN A 281 31.73 23.26 -9.32
C GLN A 281 32.11 22.84 -7.90
N PHE A 282 31.87 21.57 -7.58
CA PHE A 282 32.17 20.97 -6.29
C PHE A 282 33.42 20.08 -6.39
N LEU A 283 34.40 20.27 -5.51
CA LEU A 283 35.73 19.64 -5.66
C LEU A 283 35.76 18.17 -5.24
N ASN A 284 35.10 17.82 -4.13
CA ASN A 284 35.32 16.52 -3.49
C ASN A 284 34.10 16.06 -2.68
N THR A 285 34.26 14.95 -1.97
CA THR A 285 33.22 14.29 -1.18
C THR A 285 32.73 15.09 0.04
N ASN A 286 33.45 16.12 0.46
CA ASN A 286 33.07 17.04 1.54
C ASN A 286 32.41 18.32 1.00
N SER A 287 32.39 18.52 -0.31
CA SER A 287 31.80 19.70 -0.93
C SER A 287 30.27 19.53 -1.01
N SER A 288 29.53 20.47 -0.42
CA SER A 288 28.07 20.43 -0.32
C SER A 288 27.49 21.84 -0.20
N LEU A 289 26.18 21.97 -0.45
CA LEU A 289 25.44 23.20 -0.11
C LEU A 289 24.38 22.85 0.95
N ALA A 290 24.59 23.32 2.17
CA ALA A 290 23.67 23.09 3.29
C ALA A 290 22.75 24.30 3.49
N VAL A 291 21.47 24.14 3.15
CA VAL A 291 20.45 25.18 3.21
C VAL A 291 19.73 25.13 4.56
N ARG A 292 19.99 26.11 5.43
CA ARG A 292 19.22 26.36 6.68
C ARG A 292 18.34 27.61 6.60
N GLY A 293 18.67 28.53 5.69
CA GLY A 293 17.84 29.65 5.26
C GLY A 293 17.11 29.35 3.95
N TYR A 294 17.25 30.23 2.96
CA TYR A 294 16.56 30.16 1.67
C TYR A 294 17.56 30.08 0.52
N LEU A 295 17.29 29.19 -0.44
CA LEU A 295 17.99 29.12 -1.71
C LEU A 295 17.04 29.47 -2.85
N VAL A 296 17.40 30.47 -3.65
CA VAL A 296 16.64 30.94 -4.80
C VAL A 296 17.51 30.78 -6.04
N ALA A 297 17.34 29.68 -6.76
CA ALA A 297 18.13 29.37 -7.96
C ALA A 297 17.20 29.24 -9.16
N GLU A 298 17.03 30.31 -9.92
CA GLU A 298 16.04 30.39 -11.01
C GLU A 298 16.73 30.67 -12.34
N GLY A 299 17.07 29.60 -13.08
CA GLY A 299 17.58 29.67 -14.44
C GLY A 299 16.47 29.81 -15.49
N THR A 300 16.84 29.63 -16.76
CA THR A 300 15.90 29.56 -17.90
C THR A 300 16.21 28.36 -18.80
N ASP A 301 15.32 28.01 -19.73
CA ASP A 301 15.55 26.91 -20.69
C ASP A 301 16.82 27.09 -21.53
N THR A 302 17.20 28.33 -21.84
CA THR A 302 18.40 28.65 -22.62
C THR A 302 19.63 28.90 -21.76
N GLU A 303 19.43 29.21 -20.48
CA GLU A 303 20.46 29.60 -19.52
C GLU A 303 20.22 28.88 -18.18
N PRO A 304 20.31 27.54 -18.15
CA PRO A 304 20.13 26.79 -16.93
C PRO A 304 21.27 27.04 -15.95
N ILE A 305 20.99 26.92 -14.66
CA ILE A 305 22.03 26.88 -13.63
C ILE A 305 22.61 25.46 -13.62
N LEU A 306 23.93 25.32 -13.61
CA LEU A 306 24.60 24.01 -13.58
C LEU A 306 25.34 23.80 -12.26
N MET A 307 24.99 22.72 -11.54
CA MET A 307 25.68 22.26 -10.35
C MET A 307 26.33 20.90 -10.64
N THR A 308 27.66 20.82 -10.65
CA THR A 308 28.39 19.62 -11.06
C THR A 308 29.72 19.47 -10.33
N THR A 309 30.37 18.33 -10.48
CA THR A 309 31.75 18.13 -10.00
C THR A 309 32.75 18.95 -10.79
N ALA A 310 33.80 19.42 -10.13
CA ALA A 310 34.96 19.99 -10.81
C ALA A 310 35.57 19.00 -11.83
N PRO A 311 36.08 19.44 -12.99
CA PRO A 311 36.67 18.56 -14.00
C PRO A 311 37.85 17.70 -13.50
N GLU A 312 38.56 18.18 -12.49
CA GLU A 312 39.66 17.46 -11.83
C GLU A 312 39.20 16.51 -10.71
N SER A 313 37.91 16.52 -10.36
CA SER A 313 37.35 15.62 -9.35
C SER A 313 37.06 14.25 -9.96
N SER A 314 37.34 13.18 -9.21
CA SER A 314 37.00 11.80 -9.58
C SER A 314 35.87 11.22 -8.74
N THR A 315 35.22 12.04 -7.89
CA THR A 315 34.23 11.59 -6.92
C THR A 315 32.98 12.44 -7.02
N ARG A 316 31.82 11.84 -6.70
CA ARG A 316 30.60 12.61 -6.50
C ARG A 316 30.76 13.62 -5.37
N TRP A 317 30.12 14.78 -5.50
CA TRP A 317 29.93 15.72 -4.39
C TRP A 317 28.70 15.32 -3.57
N PHE A 318 28.52 15.94 -2.41
CA PHE A 318 27.55 15.45 -1.44
C PHE A 318 26.10 15.68 -1.88
N GLY A 319 25.79 16.86 -2.41
CA GLY A 319 24.44 17.28 -2.81
C GLY A 319 24.02 18.61 -2.16
N VAL A 320 22.78 19.01 -2.45
CA VAL A 320 22.13 20.17 -1.83
C VAL A 320 21.19 19.70 -0.73
N ASN A 321 21.41 20.15 0.50
CA ASN A 321 20.75 19.65 1.70
C ASN A 321 19.83 20.70 2.32
N TYR A 322 18.52 20.48 2.28
CA TYR A 322 17.49 21.27 2.94
C TYR A 322 17.14 20.63 4.28
N VAL A 323 17.56 21.24 5.39
CA VAL A 323 17.63 20.52 6.67
C VAL A 323 16.49 20.84 7.66
N SER A 324 15.57 21.75 7.33
CA SER A 324 14.44 22.11 8.20
C SER A 324 13.33 22.89 7.48
N LYS A 325 12.17 23.01 8.13
CA LYS A 325 11.06 23.91 7.77
C LYS A 325 11.43 25.38 7.54
N ASN A 326 12.57 25.85 8.06
CA ASN A 326 13.03 27.22 7.76
C ASN A 326 13.41 27.41 6.29
N THR A 327 13.41 26.34 5.50
CA THR A 327 13.81 26.35 4.09
C THR A 327 12.64 26.45 3.10
N ASP A 328 11.39 26.48 3.56
CA ASP A 328 10.20 26.36 2.71
C ASP A 328 10.07 27.45 1.63
N ALA A 329 10.65 28.64 1.84
CA ALA A 329 10.66 29.70 0.81
C ALA A 329 11.76 29.50 -0.26
N SER A 330 12.55 28.42 -0.16
CA SER A 330 13.53 28.06 -1.18
C SER A 330 12.84 27.55 -2.44
N ARG A 331 13.42 27.88 -3.59
CA ARG A 331 12.96 27.42 -4.88
C ARG A 331 14.12 27.23 -5.85
N MET A 332 14.08 26.12 -6.58
CA MET A 332 14.93 25.91 -7.74
C MET A 332 14.07 25.81 -8.99
N LYS A 333 14.53 26.43 -10.08
CA LYS A 333 13.89 26.37 -11.39
C LYS A 333 14.91 26.34 -12.52
N HIS A 334 14.76 25.46 -13.50
CA HIS A 334 15.73 25.27 -14.61
C HIS A 334 17.17 25.05 -14.11
N VAL A 335 17.34 24.14 -13.16
CA VAL A 335 18.65 23.75 -12.60
C VAL A 335 19.01 22.35 -13.08
N ILE A 336 20.27 22.18 -13.51
CA ILE A 336 20.85 20.88 -13.86
C ILE A 336 21.80 20.48 -12.74
N ILE A 337 21.59 19.28 -12.18
CA ILE A 337 22.41 18.71 -11.10
C ILE A 337 23.03 17.40 -11.59
N GLU A 338 24.37 17.34 -11.56
CA GLU A 338 25.12 16.19 -12.05
C GLU A 338 26.14 15.69 -11.03
N ASN A 339 26.45 14.39 -11.10
CA ASN A 339 27.55 13.77 -10.36
C ASN A 339 27.47 14.02 -8.84
N ALA A 340 26.26 14.04 -8.28
CA ALA A 340 25.99 14.34 -6.87
C ALA A 340 25.53 13.10 -6.08
N GLY A 341 25.35 13.25 -4.75
CA GLY A 341 24.85 12.21 -3.86
C GLY A 341 25.95 11.26 -3.36
N TYR A 342 27.09 11.77 -2.91
CA TYR A 342 28.16 10.92 -2.36
C TYR A 342 27.68 10.03 -1.20
N LYS A 343 27.99 8.72 -1.29
CA LYS A 343 27.67 7.72 -0.26
C LYS A 343 28.80 7.64 0.79
N LYS A 344 28.61 8.27 1.95
CA LYS A 344 29.61 8.26 3.05
C LYS A 344 29.80 6.88 3.68
N ASP A 345 28.71 6.11 3.80
CA ASP A 345 28.68 4.74 4.30
C ASP A 345 27.43 3.99 3.77
N GLU A 346 27.28 2.71 4.10
CA GLU A 346 26.16 1.88 3.64
C GLU A 346 24.77 2.40 4.03
N ASN A 347 24.69 3.13 5.15
CA ASN A 347 23.44 3.68 5.71
C ASN A 347 23.16 5.11 5.25
N ALA A 348 24.03 5.73 4.43
CA ALA A 348 23.84 7.08 3.94
C ALA A 348 22.57 7.18 3.08
N ILE A 349 21.71 8.13 3.44
CA ILE A 349 20.39 8.38 2.83
C ILE A 349 20.36 9.59 1.89
N TYR A 350 21.52 10.22 1.67
CA TYR A 350 21.65 11.42 0.86
C TYR A 350 21.48 11.13 -0.64
N GLY A 351 20.96 12.11 -1.37
CA GLY A 351 20.92 12.15 -2.82
C GLY A 351 21.43 13.49 -3.35
N ALA A 352 21.24 13.74 -4.64
CA ALA A 352 21.60 15.02 -5.26
C ALA A 352 20.88 16.20 -4.60
N VAL A 353 19.61 15.99 -4.23
CA VAL A 353 18.81 16.90 -3.41
C VAL A 353 18.26 16.14 -2.22
N PHE A 354 18.57 16.59 -1.01
CA PHE A 354 18.12 15.98 0.24
C PHE A 354 17.21 16.94 1.00
N CYS A 355 16.02 16.51 1.40
CA CYS A 355 15.08 17.27 2.23
C CYS A 355 14.76 16.52 3.52
N SER A 356 14.80 17.18 4.68
CA SER A 356 14.49 16.57 5.97
C SER A 356 13.82 17.53 6.95
N ASN A 357 13.23 16.99 8.04
CA ASN A 357 12.67 17.74 9.15
C ASN A 357 11.62 18.78 8.70
N GLU A 358 10.55 18.28 8.06
CA GLU A 358 9.43 19.08 7.54
C GLU A 358 9.81 20.13 6.46
N ALA A 359 10.99 20.03 5.85
CA ALA A 359 11.37 20.93 4.76
C ALA A 359 10.43 20.77 3.55
N ALA A 360 9.87 21.89 3.08
CA ALA A 360 8.95 21.95 1.94
C ALA A 360 9.37 22.95 0.83
N PRO A 361 10.61 22.87 0.29
CA PRO A 361 11.02 23.70 -0.84
C PRO A 361 10.29 23.33 -2.16
N SER A 362 10.28 24.25 -3.13
CA SER A 362 9.67 24.01 -4.46
C SER A 362 10.73 23.81 -5.55
N PHE A 363 10.55 22.78 -6.37
CA PHE A 363 11.44 22.38 -7.45
C PHE A 363 10.64 22.30 -8.76
N ASP A 364 11.01 23.10 -9.76
CA ASP A 364 10.30 23.16 -11.05
C ASP A 364 11.25 23.07 -12.23
N ASN A 365 11.03 22.12 -13.13
CA ASN A 365 11.86 21.94 -14.33
C ASN A 365 13.36 21.73 -13.99
N ILE A 366 13.62 20.88 -13.01
CA ILE A 366 14.97 20.45 -12.61
C ILE A 366 15.38 19.23 -13.44
N GLU A 367 16.65 19.14 -13.83
CA GLU A 367 17.22 17.93 -14.40
C GLU A 367 18.29 17.36 -13.47
N ILE A 368 18.06 16.15 -12.93
CA ILE A 368 19.06 15.41 -12.15
C ILE A 368 19.54 14.21 -12.95
N ARG A 369 20.87 14.09 -13.17
CA ARG A 369 21.46 12.98 -13.94
C ARG A 369 22.83 12.53 -13.45
N ASN A 370 23.17 11.24 -13.65
CA ASN A 370 24.46 10.66 -13.27
C ASN A 370 24.78 10.77 -11.76
N CYS A 371 23.76 10.82 -10.92
CA CYS A 371 23.88 10.93 -9.47
C CYS A 371 23.80 9.55 -8.80
N LEU A 372 24.09 9.46 -7.50
CA LEU A 372 23.77 8.23 -6.76
C LEU A 372 22.25 8.03 -6.70
N ARG A 373 21.55 9.06 -6.23
CA ARG A 373 20.10 9.19 -6.14
C ARG A 373 19.71 10.61 -6.56
N GLY A 374 18.50 10.78 -7.06
CA GLY A 374 17.98 12.10 -7.41
C GLY A 374 17.52 12.88 -6.18
N PHE A 375 16.22 12.84 -5.91
CA PHE A 375 15.62 13.46 -4.73
C PHE A 375 15.53 12.46 -3.58
N THR A 376 15.88 12.88 -2.37
CA THR A 376 15.66 12.06 -1.17
C THR A 376 14.99 12.89 -0.08
N CYS A 377 13.94 12.35 0.54
CA CYS A 377 13.08 13.07 1.49
C CYS A 377 12.81 12.24 2.74
N PHE A 378 12.93 12.88 3.91
CA PHE A 378 12.86 12.23 5.22
C PHE A 378 12.12 13.07 6.27
N GLN A 379 11.62 12.42 7.32
CA GLN A 379 11.15 13.07 8.57
C GLN A 379 10.14 14.20 8.31
N GLY A 380 9.01 13.87 7.69
CA GLY A 380 7.93 14.79 7.36
C GLY A 380 8.23 15.79 6.25
N ALA A 381 9.36 15.68 5.54
CA ALA A 381 9.65 16.56 4.41
C ALA A 381 8.58 16.43 3.32
N ALA A 382 8.12 17.58 2.80
CA ALA A 382 7.02 17.66 1.84
C ALA A 382 7.33 18.65 0.70
N PRO A 383 8.44 18.48 -0.05
CA PRO A 383 8.74 19.37 -1.17
C PRO A 383 7.74 19.21 -2.32
N GLU A 384 7.56 20.28 -3.08
CA GLU A 384 6.85 20.25 -4.36
C GLU A 384 7.88 19.99 -5.48
N ILE A 385 7.74 18.88 -6.20
CA ILE A 385 8.62 18.48 -7.31
C ILE A 385 7.79 18.41 -8.58
N LYS A 386 7.98 19.37 -9.49
CA LYS A 386 7.19 19.47 -10.72
C LYS A 386 8.00 19.60 -12.00
N ASN A 387 7.44 19.09 -13.10
CA ASN A 387 7.98 19.21 -14.46
C ASN A 387 9.46 18.82 -14.60
N SER A 388 9.99 18.02 -13.68
CA SER A 388 11.42 17.75 -13.55
C SER A 388 11.78 16.40 -14.19
N THR A 389 13.04 16.24 -14.58
CA THR A 389 13.59 15.00 -15.11
C THR A 389 14.60 14.41 -14.13
N VAL A 390 14.39 13.16 -13.71
CA VAL A 390 15.33 12.41 -12.87
C VAL A 390 15.75 11.16 -13.61
N LYS A 391 17.02 11.08 -14.00
CA LYS A 391 17.49 9.99 -14.84
C LYS A 391 18.90 9.51 -14.52
N ASP A 392 19.21 8.31 -14.99
CA ASP A 392 20.56 7.75 -14.98
C ASP A 392 21.24 7.82 -13.60
N CYS A 393 20.46 7.67 -12.52
CA CYS A 393 20.99 7.55 -11.17
C CYS A 393 21.38 6.09 -10.89
N ASP A 394 22.44 5.85 -10.14
CA ASP A 394 22.92 4.48 -9.84
C ASP A 394 21.93 3.65 -9.00
N ASP A 395 21.11 4.32 -8.19
CA ASP A 395 20.17 3.74 -7.24
C ASP A 395 18.72 4.15 -7.62
N TYR A 396 17.88 4.55 -6.68
CA TYR A 396 16.56 5.14 -6.96
C TYR A 396 16.65 6.57 -7.51
N GLY A 397 15.75 6.90 -8.45
CA GLY A 397 15.55 8.28 -8.88
C GLY A 397 15.05 9.16 -7.74
N MET A 398 14.03 8.69 -7.01
CA MET A 398 13.50 9.36 -5.83
C MET A 398 13.40 8.39 -4.65
N TRP A 399 13.72 8.84 -3.45
CA TRP A 399 13.71 8.02 -2.24
C TRP A 399 13.01 8.75 -1.10
N PHE A 400 11.82 8.29 -0.74
CA PHE A 400 10.99 8.89 0.29
C PHE A 400 10.82 7.94 1.47
N VAL A 401 11.21 8.38 2.66
CA VAL A 401 11.02 7.62 3.90
C VAL A 401 10.41 8.55 4.93
N ASP A 402 9.17 8.27 5.32
CA ASP A 402 8.44 9.16 6.22
C ASP A 402 8.45 10.61 5.68
N ALA A 403 7.92 10.77 4.47
CA ALA A 403 7.89 12.02 3.73
C ALA A 403 6.71 12.02 2.77
N SER A 404 6.12 13.20 2.54
CA SER A 404 4.92 13.39 1.73
C SER A 404 5.12 14.44 0.62
N PRO A 405 6.12 14.27 -0.27
CA PRO A 405 6.30 15.19 -1.38
C PRO A 405 5.13 15.15 -2.37
N THR A 406 4.86 16.29 -3.00
CA THR A 406 3.98 16.37 -4.18
C THR A 406 4.84 16.21 -5.43
N VAL A 407 4.64 15.14 -6.19
CA VAL A 407 5.43 14.82 -7.39
C VAL A 407 4.52 14.90 -8.61
N THR A 408 4.65 15.96 -9.42
CA THR A 408 3.71 16.24 -10.53
C THR A 408 4.39 16.47 -11.88
N GLY A 409 3.96 15.77 -12.93
CA GLY A 409 4.41 16.04 -14.30
C GLY A 409 5.90 15.75 -14.56
N ASN A 410 6.54 14.91 -13.75
CA ASN A 410 7.96 14.60 -13.85
C ASN A 410 8.24 13.44 -14.82
N THR A 411 9.48 13.34 -15.30
CA THR A 411 9.98 12.20 -16.09
C THR A 411 11.06 11.46 -15.29
N ILE A 412 10.82 10.19 -14.94
CA ILE A 412 11.70 9.38 -14.10
C ILE A 412 12.14 8.12 -14.88
N THR A 413 13.41 8.06 -15.29
CA THR A 413 13.85 7.01 -16.25
C THR A 413 15.32 6.62 -16.11
N GLY A 414 15.70 5.39 -16.44
CA GLY A 414 17.09 4.94 -16.47
C GLY A 414 17.78 4.84 -15.10
N ASN A 415 17.04 4.90 -13.99
CA ASN A 415 17.63 4.76 -12.65
C ASN A 415 17.84 3.27 -12.30
N GLY A 416 18.96 2.96 -11.64
CA GLY A 416 19.51 1.61 -11.56
C GLY A 416 18.73 0.62 -10.69
N VAL A 417 18.01 1.08 -9.66
CA VAL A 417 17.22 0.19 -8.77
C VAL A 417 15.72 0.33 -8.98
N GLY A 418 15.22 1.56 -9.11
CA GLY A 418 13.79 1.84 -9.27
C GLY A 418 13.52 3.31 -9.51
N GLY A 419 12.28 3.66 -9.85
CA GLY A 419 11.88 5.04 -10.06
C GLY A 419 11.79 5.77 -8.73
N ILE A 420 10.91 5.26 -7.87
CA ILE A 420 10.62 5.83 -6.55
C ILE A 420 10.67 4.72 -5.52
N LEU A 421 11.35 4.94 -4.40
CA LEU A 421 11.16 4.15 -3.18
C LEU A 421 10.24 4.94 -2.24
N GLN A 422 9.17 4.29 -1.77
CA GLN A 422 8.23 4.84 -0.82
C GLN A 422 8.21 3.97 0.44
N GLN A 423 8.48 4.60 1.60
CA GLN A 423 8.41 3.94 2.89
C GLN A 423 7.69 4.82 3.91
N THR A 424 6.65 4.27 4.54
CA THR A 424 5.96 4.87 5.70
C THR A 424 6.51 4.29 7.02
N ARG A 425 6.45 5.08 8.10
CA ARG A 425 6.85 4.67 9.47
C ARG A 425 5.79 5.10 10.48
N ALA A 426 5.71 4.40 11.61
CA ALA A 426 4.69 4.62 12.65
C ALA A 426 4.68 6.02 13.28
N ASP A 427 5.81 6.72 13.31
CA ASP A 427 5.96 8.09 13.83
C ASP A 427 5.80 9.18 12.75
N GLY A 428 5.47 8.78 11.52
CA GLY A 428 5.56 9.62 10.34
C GLY A 428 4.31 10.35 9.84
N GLU A 429 4.48 11.05 8.72
CA GLU A 429 3.44 11.79 7.98
C GLU A 429 2.77 10.94 6.86
N THR A 430 1.90 11.56 6.05
CA THR A 430 1.04 10.94 5.01
C THR A 430 1.79 10.42 3.77
N TYR A 431 1.04 9.86 2.80
CA TYR A 431 1.54 9.28 1.56
C TYR A 431 1.90 10.37 0.52
N PRO A 432 2.91 10.17 -0.34
CA PRO A 432 3.24 11.09 -1.44
C PRO A 432 2.17 11.13 -2.54
N GLN A 433 2.17 12.21 -3.32
CA GLN A 433 1.24 12.39 -4.45
C GLN A 433 1.94 12.22 -5.80
N TYR A 434 1.29 11.59 -6.78
CA TYR A 434 1.92 11.17 -8.05
C TYR A 434 1.16 11.57 -9.33
N GLU A 435 0.72 12.82 -9.44
CA GLU A 435 -0.08 13.25 -10.59
C GLU A 435 0.74 13.43 -11.89
N GLY A 436 0.31 12.81 -13.00
CA GLY A 436 0.79 13.14 -14.35
C GLY A 436 2.27 12.81 -14.64
N ASN A 437 2.92 11.99 -13.81
CA ASN A 437 4.32 11.60 -14.02
C ASN A 437 4.48 10.54 -15.11
N SER A 438 5.63 10.57 -15.78
CA SER A 438 6.05 9.59 -16.80
C SER A 438 7.25 8.79 -16.29
N PHE A 439 7.18 7.46 -16.43
CA PHE A 439 8.20 6.55 -15.92
C PHE A 439 8.81 5.70 -17.05
N GLY A 440 10.10 5.39 -16.91
CA GLY A 440 10.76 4.37 -17.70
C GLY A 440 10.27 2.95 -17.34
N PRO A 441 10.44 1.95 -18.24
CA PRO A 441 9.87 0.61 -18.07
C PRO A 441 10.33 -0.11 -16.80
N ASP A 442 11.55 0.14 -16.33
CA ASP A 442 12.14 -0.50 -15.14
C ASP A 442 12.14 0.45 -13.91
N ASN A 443 11.47 1.60 -14.00
CA ASN A 443 11.46 2.61 -12.94
C ASN A 443 10.11 2.69 -12.24
N LEU A 444 9.69 1.58 -11.66
CA LEU A 444 8.45 1.45 -10.88
C LEU A 444 8.52 2.19 -9.53
N ILE A 445 7.37 2.27 -8.86
CA ILE A 445 7.26 2.74 -7.47
C ILE A 445 7.37 1.52 -6.54
N HIS A 446 8.39 1.46 -5.69
CA HIS A 446 8.58 0.37 -4.74
C HIS A 446 8.03 0.76 -3.38
N ILE A 447 7.09 -0.04 -2.86
CA ILE A 447 6.60 0.09 -1.49
C ILE A 447 7.46 -0.76 -0.56
N VAL A 448 8.00 -0.13 0.49
CA VAL A 448 8.83 -0.80 1.51
C VAL A 448 8.30 -0.48 2.91
N GLY A 449 8.35 -1.46 3.80
CA GLY A 449 7.82 -1.32 5.16
C GLY A 449 6.31 -1.58 5.22
N ASN A 450 5.67 -1.10 6.29
CA ASN A 450 4.26 -1.30 6.56
C ASN A 450 3.47 -0.01 6.35
N ALA A 451 2.16 -0.14 6.10
CA ALA A 451 1.20 0.95 6.20
C ALA A 451 0.90 1.22 7.69
N ASP A 452 1.87 1.86 8.36
CA ASP A 452 1.80 2.23 9.78
C ASP A 452 1.02 3.54 10.02
N LYS A 453 0.47 4.14 8.95
CA LYS A 453 -0.33 5.36 8.97
C LYS A 453 -1.46 5.31 7.95
N SER A 454 -2.57 5.94 8.31
CA SER A 454 -3.71 6.14 7.41
C SER A 454 -3.36 7.07 6.27
N GLY A 455 -3.90 6.79 5.09
CA GLY A 455 -3.77 7.66 3.93
C GLY A 455 -4.07 6.93 2.63
N THR A 456 -3.81 7.61 1.52
CA THR A 456 -4.30 7.22 0.21
C THR A 456 -3.15 6.80 -0.70
N ILE A 457 -3.29 5.66 -1.37
CA ILE A 457 -2.48 5.30 -2.53
C ILE A 457 -3.15 5.89 -3.76
N GLU A 458 -2.53 6.93 -4.31
CA GLU A 458 -3.02 7.60 -5.51
C GLU A 458 -2.76 6.79 -6.77
N TYR A 459 -3.53 7.06 -7.81
CA TYR A 459 -3.24 6.53 -9.13
C TYR A 459 -1.88 7.02 -9.66
N ALA A 460 -1.02 6.10 -10.02
CA ALA A 460 0.22 6.36 -10.75
C ALA A 460 0.16 5.71 -12.14
N ALA A 461 0.82 6.32 -13.13
CA ALA A 461 0.92 5.76 -14.49
C ALA A 461 1.81 4.50 -14.58
N VAL A 462 2.27 3.97 -13.44
CA VAL A 462 3.02 2.72 -13.29
C VAL A 462 2.55 1.95 -12.05
N PRO A 463 2.72 0.62 -12.04
CA PRO A 463 2.42 -0.19 -10.87
C PRO A 463 3.25 0.14 -9.63
N TYR A 464 2.64 -0.12 -8.47
CA TYR A 464 3.30 -0.22 -7.17
C TYR A 464 3.86 -1.62 -6.98
N LEU A 465 5.18 -1.74 -6.88
CA LEU A 465 5.89 -3.00 -6.65
C LEU A 465 5.98 -3.29 -5.14
N ILE A 466 5.55 -4.48 -4.74
CA ILE A 466 5.56 -4.96 -3.35
C ILE A 466 6.43 -6.22 -3.26
N ALA A 467 7.52 -6.13 -2.50
CA ALA A 467 8.51 -7.21 -2.41
C ALA A 467 8.41 -8.10 -1.16
N HIS A 468 7.67 -7.64 -0.16
CA HIS A 468 7.47 -8.32 1.12
C HIS A 468 6.01 -8.16 1.55
N ASP A 469 5.58 -8.86 2.60
CA ASP A 469 4.28 -8.60 3.20
C ASP A 469 4.13 -7.11 3.55
N TRP A 470 3.12 -6.48 2.96
CA TRP A 470 2.74 -5.12 3.29
C TRP A 470 1.59 -5.17 4.30
N ILE A 471 1.80 -4.59 5.48
CA ILE A 471 0.86 -4.73 6.60
C ILE A 471 0.16 -3.39 6.84
N ILE A 472 -1.18 -3.40 6.78
CA ILE A 472 -2.03 -2.29 7.25
C ILE A 472 -2.24 -2.51 8.75
N GLN A 473 -1.58 -1.70 9.57
CA GLN A 473 -1.66 -1.81 11.03
C GLN A 473 -3.01 -1.34 11.56
N GLN A 474 -3.44 -1.87 12.70
CA GLN A 474 -4.57 -1.29 13.43
C GLN A 474 -4.11 -0.01 14.18
N PRO A 475 -4.88 1.10 14.17
CA PRO A 475 -6.23 1.29 13.63
C PRO A 475 -6.26 1.96 12.24
N GLU A 476 -5.17 1.87 11.49
CA GLU A 476 -4.95 2.69 10.30
C GLU A 476 -5.83 2.26 9.12
N THR A 477 -6.18 3.22 8.27
CA THR A 477 -6.99 3.03 7.06
C THR A 477 -6.17 3.32 5.82
N LEU A 478 -6.04 2.33 4.93
CA LEU A 478 -5.43 2.50 3.62
C LEU A 478 -6.54 2.67 2.58
N GLU A 479 -6.64 3.88 2.03
CA GLU A 479 -7.50 4.17 0.89
C GLU A 479 -6.73 3.93 -0.41
N VAL A 480 -7.39 3.40 -1.43
CA VAL A 480 -6.79 3.15 -2.74
C VAL A 480 -7.65 3.75 -3.84
N GLU A 481 -7.06 4.63 -4.65
CA GLU A 481 -7.76 5.26 -5.78
C GLU A 481 -8.06 4.30 -6.93
N PRO A 482 -9.11 4.58 -7.75
CA PRO A 482 -9.40 3.82 -8.96
C PRO A 482 -8.20 3.69 -9.92
N GLY A 483 -8.05 2.54 -10.55
CA GLY A 483 -7.02 2.26 -11.55
C GLY A 483 -5.63 1.93 -10.99
N VAL A 484 -5.43 1.98 -9.67
CA VAL A 484 -4.15 1.58 -9.04
C VAL A 484 -3.85 0.11 -9.30
N GLU A 485 -2.59 -0.18 -9.66
CA GLU A 485 -2.09 -1.55 -9.82
C GLU A 485 -1.01 -1.87 -8.77
N PHE A 486 -1.20 -2.97 -8.05
CA PHE A 486 -0.21 -3.57 -7.14
C PHE A 486 0.39 -4.81 -7.77
N HIS A 487 1.72 -4.84 -7.87
CA HIS A 487 2.50 -5.94 -8.45
C HIS A 487 3.36 -6.57 -7.35
N PHE A 488 3.05 -7.81 -6.96
CA PHE A 488 3.82 -8.56 -5.96
C PHE A 488 4.97 -9.29 -6.63
N ASP A 489 6.22 -9.00 -6.26
CA ASP A 489 7.42 -9.53 -6.96
C ASP A 489 7.98 -10.83 -6.39
N ASN A 490 7.43 -11.27 -5.26
CA ASN A 490 7.87 -12.44 -4.50
C ASN A 490 6.66 -13.28 -4.11
N GLU A 491 6.83 -14.61 -4.10
CA GLU A 491 5.79 -15.55 -3.68
C GLU A 491 5.36 -15.34 -2.22
N ASP A 492 6.26 -14.85 -1.37
CA ASP A 492 5.96 -14.53 0.03
C ASP A 492 5.38 -13.11 0.23
N ALA A 493 5.34 -12.28 -0.82
CA ALA A 493 4.74 -10.96 -0.75
C ALA A 493 3.21 -11.04 -0.79
N GLY A 494 2.55 -10.23 0.02
CA GLY A 494 1.10 -10.17 0.15
C GLY A 494 0.65 -8.91 0.88
N LEU A 495 -0.66 -8.74 1.04
CA LEU A 495 -1.25 -7.63 1.78
C LEU A 495 -1.92 -8.19 3.04
N ARG A 496 -1.50 -7.76 4.22
CA ARG A 496 -2.10 -8.18 5.50
C ARG A 496 -2.85 -7.01 6.11
N VAL A 497 -4.14 -7.20 6.34
CA VAL A 497 -5.05 -6.17 6.84
C VAL A 497 -5.39 -6.50 8.29
N TYR A 498 -4.89 -5.67 9.22
CA TYR A 498 -5.32 -5.63 10.63
C TYR A 498 -6.09 -4.33 10.94
N GLY A 499 -5.86 -3.27 10.17
CA GLY A 499 -6.65 -2.05 10.15
C GLY A 499 -7.82 -2.12 9.16
N THR A 500 -7.98 -1.08 8.34
CA THR A 500 -9.04 -1.00 7.31
C THR A 500 -8.42 -0.84 5.91
N LEU A 501 -8.93 -1.61 4.94
CA LEU A 501 -8.64 -1.41 3.51
C LEU A 501 -9.90 -0.86 2.81
N GLU A 502 -9.78 0.30 2.19
CA GLU A 502 -10.83 0.92 1.38
C GLU A 502 -10.38 0.97 -0.08
N ALA A 503 -10.65 -0.09 -0.84
CA ALA A 503 -10.28 -0.20 -2.25
C ALA A 503 -11.50 0.02 -3.14
N ALA A 504 -11.70 1.25 -3.60
CA ALA A 504 -12.88 1.69 -4.35
C ALA A 504 -12.56 1.93 -5.83
N GLY A 505 -12.44 0.85 -6.61
CA GLY A 505 -12.24 0.92 -8.07
C GLY A 505 -13.50 1.36 -8.82
N THR A 506 -13.38 1.44 -10.15
CA THR A 506 -14.54 1.64 -11.03
C THR A 506 -14.55 0.63 -12.19
N MET A 507 -15.67 0.52 -12.90
CA MET A 507 -15.77 -0.35 -14.07
C MET A 507 -14.77 0.00 -15.18
N SER A 508 -14.44 1.29 -15.36
CA SER A 508 -13.43 1.72 -16.35
C SER A 508 -12.01 1.56 -15.83
N ASP A 509 -11.82 1.78 -14.53
CA ASP A 509 -10.51 1.87 -13.88
C ASP A 509 -10.53 0.99 -12.62
N PRO A 510 -10.46 -0.35 -12.79
CA PRO A 510 -10.46 -1.28 -11.67
C PRO A 510 -9.13 -1.22 -10.91
N ILE A 511 -9.17 -1.48 -9.60
CA ILE A 511 -7.95 -1.66 -8.80
C ILE A 511 -7.45 -3.09 -9.01
N THR A 512 -6.17 -3.26 -9.38
CA THR A 512 -5.62 -4.58 -9.72
C THR A 512 -4.57 -5.04 -8.72
N PHE A 513 -4.71 -6.26 -8.22
CA PHE A 513 -3.73 -6.97 -7.39
C PHE A 513 -3.22 -8.17 -8.18
N THR A 514 -1.96 -8.15 -8.61
CA THR A 514 -1.37 -9.17 -9.48
C THR A 514 0.10 -9.41 -9.14
N ARG A 515 0.70 -10.43 -9.75
CA ARG A 515 2.15 -10.66 -9.64
C ARG A 515 2.94 -9.74 -10.56
N ALA A 516 4.18 -9.43 -10.19
CA ALA A 516 5.08 -8.67 -11.04
C ALA A 516 5.41 -9.42 -12.34
N ALA A 517 5.70 -8.64 -13.40
CA ALA A 517 6.10 -9.19 -14.69
C ALA A 517 7.36 -10.07 -14.55
N GLY A 518 7.32 -11.28 -15.12
CA GLY A 518 8.42 -12.24 -15.07
C GLY A 518 8.38 -13.23 -13.91
N MET A 519 7.50 -13.02 -12.91
CA MET A 519 7.23 -14.02 -11.86
C MET A 519 6.45 -15.21 -12.44
N SER A 520 6.82 -16.44 -12.09
CA SER A 520 6.18 -17.67 -12.58
C SER A 520 5.17 -18.30 -11.61
N GLY A 521 5.31 -18.06 -10.31
CA GLY A 521 4.41 -18.55 -9.26
C GLY A 521 3.27 -17.58 -8.92
N ASN A 522 2.48 -17.97 -7.92
CA ASN A 522 1.48 -17.12 -7.29
C ASN A 522 2.13 -16.32 -6.14
N TRP A 523 1.68 -15.09 -5.94
CA TRP A 523 1.99 -14.32 -4.73
C TRP A 523 1.15 -14.82 -3.54
N SER A 524 1.43 -14.33 -2.34
CA SER A 524 0.90 -14.90 -1.09
C SER A 524 -0.62 -14.82 -1.03
N ARG A 525 -1.19 -13.67 -0.61
CA ARG A 525 -2.64 -13.41 -0.51
C ARG A 525 -2.92 -12.00 0.01
N ILE A 526 -4.14 -11.52 -0.19
CA ILE A 526 -4.75 -10.46 0.64
C ILE A 526 -5.39 -11.16 1.83
N LEU A 527 -4.91 -10.90 3.04
CA LEU A 527 -5.35 -11.53 4.28
C LEU A 527 -6.05 -10.50 5.17
N PHE A 528 -7.35 -10.67 5.41
CA PHE A 528 -8.11 -9.97 6.43
C PHE A 528 -8.16 -10.81 7.70
N VAL A 529 -7.78 -10.20 8.83
CA VAL A 529 -7.72 -10.87 10.14
C VAL A 529 -8.61 -10.12 11.11
N ASP A 530 -9.46 -10.86 11.82
CA ASP A 530 -10.28 -10.38 12.92
C ASP A 530 -11.36 -9.32 12.60
N ALA A 531 -12.25 -9.11 13.57
CA ALA A 531 -13.42 -8.25 13.42
C ALA A 531 -13.09 -6.75 13.25
N ASN A 532 -11.85 -6.32 13.50
CA ASN A 532 -11.45 -4.92 13.26
C ASN A 532 -11.43 -4.59 11.76
N THR A 533 -11.30 -5.61 10.91
CA THR A 533 -11.27 -5.45 9.46
C THR A 533 -12.66 -5.35 8.82
N ASN A 534 -13.75 -5.45 9.60
CA ASN A 534 -15.12 -5.52 9.06
C ASN A 534 -15.60 -4.21 8.40
N SER A 535 -14.90 -3.10 8.61
CA SER A 535 -15.13 -1.86 7.85
C SER A 535 -14.47 -1.86 6.47
N SER A 536 -13.62 -2.85 6.17
CA SER A 536 -12.90 -2.93 4.90
C SER A 536 -13.82 -3.33 3.76
N PHE A 537 -13.56 -2.79 2.58
CA PHE A 537 -14.26 -3.16 1.37
C PHE A 537 -13.36 -3.13 0.13
N MET A 538 -13.73 -3.95 -0.84
CA MET A 538 -13.18 -3.98 -2.19
C MET A 538 -14.35 -3.80 -3.17
N ASP A 539 -14.30 -2.78 -4.01
CA ASP A 539 -15.29 -2.53 -5.06
C ASP A 539 -14.59 -2.38 -6.41
N TYR A 540 -15.07 -3.08 -7.45
CA TYR A 540 -14.42 -3.14 -8.77
C TYR A 540 -12.92 -3.47 -8.72
N CYS A 541 -12.53 -4.43 -7.87
CA CYS A 541 -11.16 -4.92 -7.80
C CYS A 541 -10.96 -6.17 -8.66
N VAL A 542 -9.77 -6.32 -9.24
CA VAL A 542 -9.30 -7.54 -9.91
C VAL A 542 -8.17 -8.14 -9.09
N VAL A 543 -8.34 -9.36 -8.63
CA VAL A 543 -7.31 -10.12 -7.89
C VAL A 543 -6.93 -11.33 -8.71
N GLU A 544 -5.65 -11.46 -9.06
CA GLU A 544 -5.17 -12.55 -9.91
C GLU A 544 -3.79 -13.07 -9.53
N PHE A 545 -3.54 -14.35 -9.83
CA PHE A 545 -2.29 -15.06 -9.51
C PHE A 545 -1.94 -15.06 -8.01
N GLY A 546 -2.94 -15.02 -7.12
CA GLY A 546 -2.75 -15.09 -5.66
C GLY A 546 -2.89 -16.51 -5.11
N GLY A 547 -2.59 -16.69 -3.82
CA GLY A 547 -2.67 -17.96 -3.12
C GLY A 547 -1.45 -18.84 -3.40
N LYS A 548 -0.30 -18.56 -2.78
CA LYS A 548 0.91 -19.37 -2.93
C LYS A 548 0.67 -20.83 -2.51
N ALA A 549 0.70 -21.76 -3.46
CA ALA A 549 0.66 -23.19 -3.16
C ALA A 549 1.99 -23.65 -2.52
N LEU A 550 2.01 -23.82 -1.19
CA LEU A 550 3.17 -24.37 -0.47
C LEU A 550 3.31 -25.90 -0.64
N SER A 551 2.22 -26.57 -1.03
CA SER A 551 2.10 -28.00 -1.32
C SER A 551 0.78 -28.25 -2.07
N ASP A 552 0.57 -29.47 -2.57
CA ASP A 552 -0.71 -29.89 -3.18
C ASP A 552 -1.91 -29.75 -2.20
N GLU A 553 -1.64 -29.80 -0.90
CA GLU A 553 -2.63 -29.64 0.18
C GLU A 553 -2.89 -28.16 0.56
N SER A 554 -2.24 -27.20 -0.13
CA SER A 554 -2.39 -25.78 0.21
C SER A 554 -3.82 -25.30 -0.09
N ILE A 555 -4.42 -24.70 0.93
CA ILE A 555 -5.78 -24.16 0.88
C ILE A 555 -5.81 -22.64 0.70
N LEU A 556 -4.67 -21.98 0.47
CA LEU A 556 -4.61 -20.51 0.43
C LEU A 556 -5.50 -19.96 -0.69
N GLY A 557 -6.27 -18.91 -0.35
CA GLY A 557 -7.02 -18.10 -1.30
C GLY A 557 -6.24 -16.85 -1.70
N ALA A 558 -6.51 -16.31 -2.87
CA ALA A 558 -5.99 -14.99 -3.25
C ALA A 558 -6.54 -13.89 -2.33
N VAL A 559 -7.79 -14.04 -1.90
CA VAL A 559 -8.38 -13.28 -0.79
C VAL A 559 -8.73 -14.26 0.33
N GLU A 560 -8.29 -13.95 1.55
CA GLU A 560 -8.45 -14.81 2.72
C GLU A 560 -9.03 -14.03 3.90
N CYS A 561 -10.05 -14.58 4.56
CA CYS A 561 -10.69 -14.01 5.75
C CYS A 561 -10.61 -15.01 6.91
N ARG A 562 -10.15 -14.56 8.08
CA ARG A 562 -10.03 -15.38 9.30
C ARG A 562 -10.49 -14.67 10.57
N ASP A 563 -10.78 -15.46 11.61
CA ASP A 563 -10.90 -15.01 13.01
C ASP A 563 -12.00 -13.94 13.23
N GLY A 564 -13.09 -14.01 12.47
CA GLY A 564 -14.20 -13.04 12.52
C GLY A 564 -14.13 -11.88 11.52
N ALA A 565 -13.17 -11.91 10.58
CA ALA A 565 -13.10 -10.96 9.48
C ALA A 565 -14.26 -11.14 8.49
N MET A 566 -14.91 -10.03 8.13
CA MET A 566 -16.09 -9.95 7.25
C MET A 566 -16.02 -8.75 6.28
N PRO A 567 -14.99 -8.65 5.42
CA PRO A 567 -14.92 -7.56 4.44
C PRO A 567 -16.03 -7.68 3.39
N ALA A 568 -16.42 -6.55 2.81
CA ALA A 568 -17.34 -6.51 1.67
C ALA A 568 -16.58 -6.56 0.34
N LEU A 569 -16.97 -7.46 -0.57
CA LEU A 569 -16.41 -7.61 -1.91
C LEU A 569 -17.54 -7.36 -2.91
N ASN A 570 -17.50 -6.25 -3.62
CA ASN A 570 -18.53 -5.84 -4.57
C ASN A 570 -17.93 -5.72 -5.97
N ASN A 571 -18.62 -6.21 -7.00
CA ASN A 571 -18.19 -6.07 -8.40
C ASN A 571 -16.75 -6.56 -8.68
N CYS A 572 -16.21 -7.44 -7.84
CA CYS A 572 -14.81 -7.88 -7.90
C CYS A 572 -14.65 -9.11 -8.79
N THR A 573 -13.49 -9.24 -9.43
CA THR A 573 -13.09 -10.45 -10.16
C THR A 573 -11.90 -11.10 -9.47
N VAL A 574 -12.03 -12.37 -9.09
CA VAL A 574 -10.92 -13.17 -8.54
C VAL A 574 -10.65 -14.35 -9.47
N ARG A 575 -9.45 -14.38 -10.06
CA ARG A 575 -9.14 -15.33 -11.13
C ARG A 575 -7.71 -15.83 -11.17
N ASN A 576 -7.45 -16.88 -11.93
CA ASN A 576 -6.11 -17.42 -12.20
C ASN A 576 -5.26 -17.61 -10.92
N SER A 577 -5.91 -17.88 -9.80
CA SER A 577 -5.31 -18.01 -8.47
C SER A 577 -5.39 -19.46 -7.99
N GLN A 578 -4.75 -19.80 -6.88
CA GLN A 578 -4.83 -21.18 -6.35
C GLN A 578 -6.27 -21.53 -5.92
N ASN A 579 -6.79 -20.79 -4.94
CA ASN A 579 -8.22 -20.64 -4.70
C ASN A 579 -8.58 -19.17 -4.89
N GLY A 580 -9.82 -18.87 -5.28
CA GLY A 580 -10.27 -17.49 -5.39
C GLY A 580 -10.36 -16.83 -4.00
N VAL A 581 -11.40 -17.17 -3.26
CA VAL A 581 -11.65 -16.66 -1.90
C VAL A 581 -11.60 -17.81 -0.89
N LEU A 582 -10.95 -17.60 0.25
CA LEU A 582 -10.91 -18.54 1.37
C LEU A 582 -11.50 -17.90 2.64
N SER A 583 -12.48 -18.56 3.25
CA SER A 583 -13.09 -18.13 4.51
C SER A 583 -12.92 -19.19 5.59
N ILE A 584 -12.31 -18.82 6.72
CA ILE A 584 -11.96 -19.76 7.80
C ILE A 584 -12.44 -19.21 9.15
N GLU A 585 -13.22 -19.99 9.90
CA GLU A 585 -13.58 -19.69 11.31
C GLU A 585 -14.13 -18.26 11.48
N THR A 586 -15.13 -17.93 10.66
CA THR A 586 -15.72 -16.58 10.59
C THR A 586 -17.12 -16.62 9.97
N GLU A 587 -17.95 -15.62 10.24
CA GLU A 587 -19.15 -15.34 9.45
C GLU A 587 -18.79 -15.02 7.98
N GLY A 588 -17.55 -14.61 7.71
CA GLY A 588 -16.98 -14.54 6.37
C GLY A 588 -17.34 -13.29 5.57
N PRO A 589 -16.74 -13.13 4.38
CA PRO A 589 -16.99 -11.99 3.51
C PRO A 589 -18.42 -11.99 2.94
N VAL A 590 -18.90 -10.78 2.62
CA VAL A 590 -20.10 -10.58 1.81
C VAL A 590 -19.66 -10.27 0.38
N MET A 591 -19.97 -11.16 -0.56
CA MET A 591 -19.62 -11.06 -1.97
C MET A 591 -20.86 -10.77 -2.81
N ASP A 592 -20.92 -9.59 -3.44
CA ASP A 592 -22.04 -9.17 -4.29
C ASP A 592 -21.57 -8.82 -5.71
N ASN A 593 -22.25 -9.38 -6.71
CA ASN A 593 -21.92 -9.19 -8.12
C ASN A 593 -20.45 -9.49 -8.47
N CYS A 594 -19.86 -10.49 -7.81
CA CYS A 594 -18.47 -10.90 -8.02
C CYS A 594 -18.35 -11.96 -9.11
N THR A 595 -17.17 -12.07 -9.73
CA THR A 595 -16.81 -13.14 -10.66
C THR A 595 -15.64 -13.95 -10.09
N LEU A 596 -15.86 -15.24 -9.83
CA LEU A 596 -14.85 -16.18 -9.34
C LEU A 596 -14.53 -17.20 -10.44
N GLU A 597 -13.41 -17.02 -11.14
CA GLU A 597 -13.18 -17.79 -12.38
C GLU A 597 -11.75 -18.30 -12.61
N ASN A 598 -11.63 -19.43 -13.30
CA ASN A 598 -10.34 -19.97 -13.77
C ASN A 598 -9.28 -20.11 -12.65
N ASN A 599 -9.71 -20.35 -11.40
CA ASN A 599 -8.80 -20.67 -10.31
C ASN A 599 -8.42 -22.15 -10.38
N ASN A 600 -7.21 -22.50 -9.92
CA ASN A 600 -6.68 -23.85 -10.02
C ASN A 600 -7.56 -24.88 -9.30
N ARG A 601 -8.12 -24.49 -8.14
CA ARG A 601 -8.95 -25.34 -7.29
C ARG A 601 -10.40 -24.83 -7.26
N PHE A 602 -10.79 -24.10 -6.22
CA PHE A 602 -12.15 -23.60 -6.04
C PHE A 602 -12.25 -22.09 -6.22
N GLY A 603 -13.41 -21.62 -6.68
CA GLY A 603 -13.73 -20.19 -6.68
C GLY A 603 -13.88 -19.65 -5.25
N LEU A 604 -14.60 -20.40 -4.41
CA LEU A 604 -14.76 -20.11 -2.97
C LEU A 604 -14.49 -21.37 -2.16
N MET A 605 -13.60 -21.28 -1.17
CA MET A 605 -13.35 -22.34 -0.21
C MET A 605 -13.77 -21.89 1.19
N VAL A 606 -14.55 -22.73 1.87
CA VAL A 606 -15.18 -22.42 3.15
C VAL A 606 -14.82 -23.50 4.16
N VAL A 607 -14.20 -23.08 5.26
CA VAL A 607 -13.76 -23.98 6.34
C VAL A 607 -14.30 -23.44 7.64
N ASN A 608 -15.35 -24.05 8.17
CA ASN A 608 -16.00 -23.57 9.41
C ASN A 608 -16.44 -22.11 9.33
N ALA A 609 -17.01 -21.69 8.20
CA ALA A 609 -17.39 -20.31 7.96
C ALA A 609 -18.72 -20.20 7.21
N SER A 610 -19.34 -19.01 7.24
CA SER A 610 -20.69 -18.79 6.68
C SER A 610 -20.78 -17.57 5.73
N PRO A 611 -19.89 -17.45 4.72
CA PRO A 611 -19.85 -16.29 3.84
C PRO A 611 -21.14 -16.13 3.03
N THR A 612 -21.44 -14.90 2.61
CA THR A 612 -22.58 -14.62 1.73
C THR A 612 -22.10 -14.43 0.30
N LEU A 613 -22.68 -15.17 -0.64
CA LEU A 613 -22.40 -15.05 -2.08
C LEU A 613 -23.69 -14.72 -2.80
N GLN A 614 -23.77 -13.55 -3.43
CA GLN A 614 -24.98 -13.09 -4.11
C GLN A 614 -24.70 -12.44 -5.46
N ASN A 615 -25.64 -12.59 -6.39
CA ASN A 615 -25.60 -12.06 -7.76
C ASN A 615 -24.29 -12.37 -8.52
N SER A 616 -23.55 -13.39 -8.10
CA SER A 616 -22.19 -13.63 -8.52
C SER A 616 -22.11 -14.72 -9.58
N ARG A 617 -21.01 -14.74 -10.34
CA ARG A 617 -20.72 -15.71 -11.40
C ARG A 617 -19.52 -16.57 -11.01
N ILE A 618 -19.70 -17.89 -11.04
CA ILE A 618 -18.66 -18.86 -10.68
C ILE A 618 -18.44 -19.78 -11.88
N GLN A 619 -17.23 -19.79 -12.46
CA GLN A 619 -17.00 -20.57 -13.68
C GLN A 619 -15.54 -21.00 -13.93
N GLY A 620 -15.35 -22.14 -14.59
CA GLY A 620 -14.05 -22.59 -15.08
C GLY A 620 -13.00 -22.87 -14.00
N ASN A 621 -13.39 -22.94 -12.72
CA ASN A 621 -12.49 -23.30 -11.62
C ASN A 621 -12.18 -24.81 -11.66
N GLY A 622 -10.94 -25.21 -11.37
CA GLY A 622 -10.44 -26.55 -11.70
C GLY A 622 -11.00 -27.73 -10.88
N GLU A 623 -11.21 -27.57 -9.58
CA GLU A 623 -11.75 -28.63 -8.70
C GLU A 623 -13.26 -28.46 -8.43
N GLY A 624 -13.80 -27.24 -8.52
CA GLY A 624 -15.22 -26.97 -8.35
C GLY A 624 -15.53 -25.49 -8.15
N GLY A 625 -16.81 -25.15 -7.99
CA GLY A 625 -17.24 -23.76 -7.79
C GLY A 625 -17.02 -23.29 -6.35
N VAL A 626 -17.67 -23.99 -5.41
CA VAL A 626 -17.55 -23.75 -3.97
C VAL A 626 -17.16 -25.04 -3.28
N GLN A 627 -16.24 -25.00 -2.32
CA GLN A 627 -15.99 -26.11 -1.40
C GLN A 627 -16.45 -25.73 0.02
N ILE A 628 -17.24 -26.60 0.63
CA ILE A 628 -17.65 -26.52 2.03
C ILE A 628 -16.94 -27.65 2.78
N ASN A 629 -16.11 -27.30 3.76
CA ASN A 629 -15.48 -28.24 4.69
C ASN A 629 -16.07 -28.05 6.08
N THR A 630 -16.79 -29.05 6.56
CA THR A 630 -17.59 -28.97 7.80
C THR A 630 -16.91 -29.58 9.03
N ASN A 631 -15.61 -29.92 8.96
CA ASN A 631 -14.91 -30.68 10.00
C ASN A 631 -14.60 -29.94 11.33
N GLY A 632 -15.12 -28.74 11.58
CA GLY A 632 -14.76 -27.93 12.77
C GLY A 632 -15.89 -27.60 13.74
N LEU A 633 -15.67 -26.53 14.52
CA LEU A 633 -16.34 -26.27 15.80
C LEU A 633 -17.52 -25.27 15.72
N GLU A 634 -17.66 -24.54 14.61
CA GLU A 634 -18.62 -23.43 14.39
C GLU A 634 -19.65 -23.72 13.29
N GLU A 635 -20.73 -22.92 13.22
CA GLU A 635 -21.76 -23.02 12.17
C GLU A 635 -21.16 -22.64 10.80
N ALA A 636 -21.24 -23.53 9.81
CA ALA A 636 -20.45 -23.47 8.58
C ALA A 636 -21.29 -23.66 7.32
N TYR A 637 -22.08 -22.65 6.92
CA TYR A 637 -22.93 -22.75 5.73
C TYR A 637 -22.95 -21.43 4.96
N PRO A 638 -22.44 -21.40 3.71
CA PRO A 638 -22.55 -20.23 2.86
C PRO A 638 -24.00 -19.91 2.54
N LYS A 639 -24.29 -18.61 2.39
CA LYS A 639 -25.59 -18.12 1.94
C LYS A 639 -25.56 -17.80 0.46
N TYR A 640 -26.63 -18.13 -0.26
CA TYR A 640 -26.70 -17.96 -1.71
C TYR A 640 -27.93 -17.15 -2.14
N ASP A 641 -27.74 -16.19 -3.04
CA ASP A 641 -28.86 -15.49 -3.71
C ASP A 641 -28.49 -15.10 -5.15
N GLY A 642 -29.32 -15.42 -6.14
CA GLY A 642 -29.15 -14.93 -7.52
C GLY A 642 -27.86 -15.32 -8.26
N ASN A 643 -27.09 -16.31 -7.78
CA ASN A 643 -25.81 -16.68 -8.38
C ASN A 643 -25.94 -17.50 -9.67
N THR A 644 -24.89 -17.52 -10.48
CA THR A 644 -24.78 -18.34 -11.70
C THR A 644 -23.51 -19.20 -11.67
N PHE A 645 -23.65 -20.47 -12.03
CA PHE A 645 -22.57 -21.45 -12.05
C PHE A 645 -22.42 -22.06 -13.45
N SER A 646 -21.18 -22.30 -13.89
CA SER A 646 -20.93 -23.17 -15.05
C SER A 646 -21.16 -24.64 -14.68
N SER A 647 -21.43 -25.50 -15.67
CA SER A 647 -21.81 -26.90 -15.43
C SER A 647 -20.75 -27.73 -14.70
N ASP A 648 -19.49 -27.35 -14.81
CA ASP A 648 -18.31 -27.94 -14.17
C ASP A 648 -18.02 -27.36 -12.78
N ASN A 649 -18.78 -26.36 -12.31
CA ASN A 649 -18.56 -25.70 -11.03
C ASN A 649 -19.76 -25.88 -10.12
N ARG A 650 -19.70 -26.91 -9.27
CA ARG A 650 -20.72 -27.26 -8.27
C ARG A 650 -20.32 -26.82 -6.86
N VAL A 651 -21.23 -26.98 -5.90
CA VAL A 651 -20.93 -26.84 -4.47
C VAL A 651 -20.48 -28.19 -3.92
N HIS A 652 -19.19 -28.38 -3.69
CA HIS A 652 -18.61 -29.59 -3.13
C HIS A 652 -18.73 -29.57 -1.61
N VAL A 653 -19.27 -30.63 -1.01
CA VAL A 653 -19.36 -30.77 0.45
C VAL A 653 -18.46 -31.90 0.91
N THR A 654 -17.58 -31.58 1.85
CA THR A 654 -16.62 -32.51 2.44
C THR A 654 -16.59 -32.37 3.96
N GLY A 655 -16.22 -33.44 4.65
CA GLY A 655 -16.17 -33.51 6.09
C GLY A 655 -17.49 -33.91 6.75
N ASN A 656 -17.40 -34.36 8.00
CA ASN A 656 -18.59 -34.73 8.76
C ASN A 656 -19.32 -33.47 9.23
N LEU A 657 -20.65 -33.51 9.28
CA LEU A 657 -21.47 -32.41 9.79
C LEU A 657 -21.56 -32.54 11.31
N THR A 658 -20.87 -31.64 12.02
CA THR A 658 -20.80 -31.58 13.49
C THR A 658 -21.75 -30.55 14.11
N ARG A 659 -22.40 -29.73 13.25
CA ARG A 659 -23.29 -28.62 13.61
C ARG A 659 -24.48 -28.57 12.65
N SER A 660 -25.63 -28.15 13.19
CA SER A 660 -26.84 -27.95 12.39
C SER A 660 -26.67 -26.82 11.39
N GLY A 661 -27.37 -26.91 10.28
CA GLY A 661 -27.50 -25.80 9.34
C GLY A 661 -28.25 -26.19 8.08
N THR A 662 -28.15 -25.32 7.08
CA THR A 662 -29.02 -25.35 5.91
C THR A 662 -28.20 -25.45 4.64
N TRP A 663 -28.55 -26.40 3.77
CA TRP A 663 -28.16 -26.38 2.37
C TRP A 663 -29.19 -25.54 1.61
N GLU A 664 -28.82 -24.30 1.30
CA GLU A 664 -29.64 -23.34 0.59
C GLU A 664 -29.64 -23.60 -0.93
N PHE A 665 -30.64 -23.08 -1.64
CA PHE A 665 -30.68 -23.20 -3.10
C PHE A 665 -29.56 -22.38 -3.77
N ALA A 666 -28.44 -23.04 -4.10
CA ALA A 666 -27.26 -22.40 -4.69
C ALA A 666 -27.35 -22.14 -6.21
N ASN A 667 -28.45 -22.52 -6.88
CA ASN A 667 -28.57 -22.52 -8.35
C ASN A 667 -27.55 -23.43 -9.08
N THR A 668 -26.99 -24.41 -8.34
CA THR A 668 -26.17 -25.51 -8.84
C THR A 668 -26.29 -26.70 -7.88
N PRO A 669 -26.08 -27.95 -8.31
CA PRO A 669 -26.12 -29.10 -7.40
C PRO A 669 -25.04 -29.03 -6.31
N TYR A 670 -25.38 -29.58 -5.14
CA TYR A 670 -24.42 -30.00 -4.13
C TYR A 670 -23.79 -31.32 -4.57
N PHE A 671 -22.47 -31.41 -4.57
CA PHE A 671 -21.71 -32.57 -4.99
C PHE A 671 -21.03 -33.22 -3.78
N ILE A 672 -21.23 -34.52 -3.62
CA ILE A 672 -20.71 -35.31 -2.50
C ILE A 672 -20.04 -36.56 -3.05
N ASP A 673 -18.74 -36.72 -2.85
CA ASP A 673 -17.94 -37.87 -3.31
C ASP A 673 -17.52 -38.81 -2.18
N GLU A 674 -17.85 -38.48 -0.92
CA GLU A 674 -17.55 -39.30 0.25
C GLU A 674 -18.80 -39.66 1.09
N TYR A 675 -18.62 -40.51 2.09
CA TYR A 675 -19.69 -40.93 2.99
C TYR A 675 -19.78 -40.00 4.22
N LEU A 676 -20.58 -38.96 4.13
CA LEU A 676 -20.65 -37.92 5.16
C LEU A 676 -21.41 -38.43 6.40
N ARG A 677 -20.81 -38.28 7.59
CA ARG A 677 -21.49 -38.51 8.86
C ARG A 677 -22.15 -37.24 9.36
N ILE A 678 -23.38 -37.35 9.81
CA ILE A 678 -24.10 -36.31 10.52
C ILE A 678 -24.10 -36.71 12.01
N ASP A 679 -23.43 -35.91 12.83
CA ASP A 679 -23.18 -36.23 14.23
C ASP A 679 -24.46 -36.20 15.10
N PRO A 680 -24.47 -36.89 16.26
CA PRO A 680 -25.64 -36.91 17.14
C PRO A 680 -26.12 -35.52 17.55
N GLY A 681 -27.43 -35.28 17.42
CA GLY A 681 -28.09 -34.01 17.75
C GLY A 681 -28.02 -32.94 16.65
N VAL A 682 -27.32 -33.19 15.55
CA VAL A 682 -27.23 -32.27 14.41
C VAL A 682 -28.50 -32.36 13.55
N GLU A 683 -28.97 -31.20 13.06
CA GLU A 683 -30.04 -31.10 12.07
C GLU A 683 -29.50 -30.56 10.75
N LEU A 684 -29.64 -31.35 9.68
CA LEU A 684 -29.44 -30.87 8.32
C LEU A 684 -30.78 -30.46 7.72
N THR A 685 -30.92 -29.18 7.40
CA THR A 685 -32.06 -28.64 6.65
C THR A 685 -31.69 -28.48 5.18
N ILE A 686 -32.58 -28.85 4.27
CA ILE A 686 -32.38 -28.70 2.83
C ILE A 686 -33.54 -27.91 2.25
N GLU A 687 -33.24 -26.82 1.54
CA GLU A 687 -34.24 -25.95 0.94
C GLU A 687 -34.90 -26.54 -0.31
N PRO A 688 -36.16 -26.14 -0.63
CA PRO A 688 -36.82 -26.55 -1.87
C PRO A 688 -35.98 -26.28 -3.13
N GLY A 689 -35.94 -27.25 -4.05
CA GLY A 689 -35.23 -27.13 -5.32
C GLY A 689 -33.76 -27.52 -5.28
N VAL A 690 -33.19 -27.80 -4.10
CA VAL A 690 -31.81 -28.27 -3.97
C VAL A 690 -31.66 -29.65 -4.60
N GLU A 691 -30.65 -29.80 -5.45
CA GLU A 691 -30.21 -31.09 -6.00
C GLU A 691 -28.88 -31.51 -5.35
N ILE A 692 -28.80 -32.77 -4.94
CA ILE A 692 -27.64 -33.43 -4.37
C ILE A 692 -27.20 -34.51 -5.35
N GLN A 693 -25.97 -34.40 -5.84
CA GLN A 693 -25.32 -35.31 -6.76
C GLN A 693 -24.21 -36.07 -6.06
N PHE A 694 -24.33 -37.39 -6.00
CA PHE A 694 -23.31 -38.25 -5.42
C PHE A 694 -22.28 -38.67 -6.47
N GLY A 695 -21.02 -38.31 -6.22
CA GLY A 695 -19.88 -38.44 -7.12
C GLY A 695 -19.19 -39.79 -7.12
N GLU A 696 -19.45 -40.67 -6.15
CA GLU A 696 -18.87 -42.01 -6.11
C GLU A 696 -19.87 -43.04 -5.57
N PHE A 697 -19.58 -44.32 -5.81
CA PHE A 697 -20.42 -45.42 -5.32
C PHE A 697 -20.35 -45.62 -3.79
N THR A 698 -19.33 -45.04 -3.15
CA THR A 698 -19.17 -44.95 -1.69
C THR A 698 -19.80 -43.71 -1.10
N ALA A 699 -20.26 -42.77 -1.92
CA ALA A 699 -20.81 -41.52 -1.43
C ALA A 699 -22.24 -41.71 -0.89
N GLY A 700 -22.56 -41.02 0.20
CA GLY A 700 -23.84 -41.17 0.89
C GLY A 700 -23.90 -40.34 2.17
N LEU A 701 -25.01 -40.44 2.88
CA LEU A 701 -25.27 -39.67 4.11
C LEU A 701 -25.59 -40.61 5.28
N ASN A 702 -24.96 -40.39 6.42
CA ASN A 702 -25.10 -41.23 7.61
C ASN A 702 -25.53 -40.42 8.82
N PHE A 703 -26.83 -40.45 9.11
CA PHE A 703 -27.47 -39.85 10.26
C PHE A 703 -27.34 -40.77 11.49
N GLN A 704 -26.82 -40.23 12.60
CA GLN A 704 -26.55 -40.97 13.83
C GLN A 704 -27.20 -40.30 15.05
N ARG A 705 -28.48 -40.55 15.31
CA ARG A 705 -29.28 -39.82 16.32
C ARG A 705 -29.32 -38.31 16.01
N SER A 706 -29.54 -38.00 14.75
CA SER A 706 -29.53 -36.69 14.09
C SER A 706 -30.78 -36.53 13.21
N LYS A 707 -31.03 -35.34 12.68
CA LYS A 707 -32.29 -35.03 11.98
C LYS A 707 -32.04 -34.54 10.55
N LEU A 708 -32.80 -35.08 9.60
CA LEU A 708 -32.94 -34.50 8.26
C LEU A 708 -34.29 -33.78 8.12
N THR A 709 -34.27 -32.51 7.74
CA THR A 709 -35.46 -31.74 7.35
C THR A 709 -35.35 -31.38 5.88
N ALA A 710 -35.99 -32.17 5.01
CA ALA A 710 -36.01 -31.96 3.56
C ALA A 710 -37.46 -31.78 3.08
N ILE A 711 -37.92 -30.52 3.02
CA ILE A 711 -39.31 -30.19 2.67
C ILE A 711 -39.29 -29.39 1.36
N GLY A 712 -39.42 -30.09 0.24
CA GLY A 712 -39.54 -29.49 -1.09
C GLY A 712 -40.98 -29.09 -1.44
N THR A 713 -41.17 -28.63 -2.67
CA THR A 713 -42.49 -28.38 -3.25
C THR A 713 -42.68 -29.19 -4.54
N PRO A 714 -43.91 -29.41 -5.04
CA PRO A 714 -44.09 -30.07 -6.32
C PRO A 714 -43.43 -29.35 -7.51
N GLN A 715 -43.25 -28.03 -7.42
CA GLN A 715 -42.59 -27.21 -8.45
C GLN A 715 -41.06 -27.25 -8.31
N ASN A 716 -40.57 -27.23 -7.07
CA ASN A 716 -39.15 -27.25 -6.72
C ASN A 716 -38.91 -28.42 -5.75
N PRO A 717 -38.90 -29.67 -6.24
CA PRO A 717 -38.62 -30.82 -5.40
C PRO A 717 -37.14 -30.81 -4.98
N ILE A 718 -36.85 -31.40 -3.82
CA ILE A 718 -35.46 -31.71 -3.46
C ILE A 718 -35.09 -33.00 -4.17
N LYS A 719 -33.87 -33.10 -4.71
CA LYS A 719 -33.45 -34.27 -5.49
C LYS A 719 -32.15 -34.86 -4.96
N PHE A 720 -32.14 -36.16 -4.67
CA PHE A 720 -30.95 -36.95 -4.39
C PHE A 720 -30.72 -37.90 -5.56
N THR A 721 -29.59 -37.76 -6.25
CA THR A 721 -29.27 -38.53 -7.44
C THR A 721 -27.77 -38.80 -7.56
N LYS A 722 -27.40 -39.66 -8.49
CA LYS A 722 -26.01 -39.88 -8.87
C LYS A 722 -25.52 -38.72 -9.74
N SER A 723 -24.27 -38.32 -9.58
CA SER A 723 -23.62 -37.40 -10.51
C SER A 723 -23.68 -37.96 -11.96
N PRO A 724 -23.94 -37.12 -12.97
CA PRO A 724 -23.87 -37.53 -14.38
C PRO A 724 -22.46 -38.01 -14.78
N ASP A 725 -21.45 -37.65 -14.00
CA ASP A 725 -20.05 -37.98 -14.26
C ASP A 725 -19.67 -39.42 -13.91
N VAL A 726 -20.53 -40.14 -13.19
CA VAL A 726 -20.22 -41.50 -12.71
C VAL A 726 -21.23 -42.56 -13.14
N THR A 727 -20.74 -43.79 -13.27
CA THR A 727 -21.54 -44.90 -13.79
C THR A 727 -22.32 -45.62 -12.70
N ASN A 728 -21.71 -45.87 -11.55
CA ASN A 728 -22.29 -46.68 -10.50
C ASN A 728 -23.27 -45.89 -9.62
N PRO A 729 -24.41 -46.47 -9.22
CA PRO A 729 -25.30 -45.87 -8.25
C PRO A 729 -24.58 -45.46 -6.97
N TRP A 730 -25.09 -44.42 -6.31
CA TRP A 730 -24.55 -43.95 -5.03
C TRP A 730 -24.98 -44.86 -3.87
N GLN A 731 -24.36 -44.66 -2.70
CA GLN A 731 -24.40 -45.68 -1.67
C GLN A 731 -25.79 -45.82 -1.03
N ASN A 732 -26.16 -44.88 -0.17
CA ASN A 732 -27.46 -44.80 0.51
C ASN A 732 -27.54 -43.56 1.41
N ILE A 733 -28.77 -43.26 1.87
CA ILE A 733 -29.01 -42.42 3.04
C ILE A 733 -29.36 -43.34 4.20
N PHE A 734 -28.58 -43.27 5.26
CA PHE A 734 -28.68 -44.14 6.42
C PHE A 734 -29.14 -43.36 7.64
N PHE A 735 -30.30 -43.72 8.18
CA PHE A 735 -30.81 -43.28 9.47
C PHE A 735 -30.57 -44.34 10.56
N ARG A 736 -29.95 -43.96 11.67
CA ARG A 736 -29.59 -44.85 12.77
C ARG A 736 -29.89 -44.25 14.15
N GLY A 737 -30.94 -44.78 14.79
CA GLY A 737 -31.30 -44.47 16.18
C GLY A 737 -32.60 -43.65 16.34
N GLU A 738 -33.20 -43.71 17.54
CA GLU A 738 -34.48 -43.02 17.83
C GLU A 738 -34.47 -41.50 17.56
N GLY A 739 -33.32 -40.83 17.70
CA GLY A 739 -33.15 -39.40 17.40
C GLY A 739 -33.47 -39.03 15.94
N ASP A 740 -33.36 -39.99 15.03
CA ASP A 740 -33.62 -39.81 13.60
C ASP A 740 -35.10 -39.89 13.25
N SER A 741 -35.94 -40.32 14.19
CA SER A 741 -37.40 -40.38 14.01
C SER A 741 -38.06 -39.00 13.88
N ALA A 742 -37.31 -37.91 14.11
CA ALA A 742 -37.75 -36.55 13.82
C ALA A 742 -37.51 -36.14 12.36
N SER A 743 -36.84 -36.97 11.56
CA SER A 743 -36.52 -36.67 10.16
C SER A 743 -37.77 -36.64 9.30
N THR A 744 -37.90 -35.60 8.50
CA THR A 744 -39.08 -35.33 7.65
C THR A 744 -38.63 -35.08 6.22
N MET A 745 -39.20 -35.85 5.30
CA MET A 745 -38.99 -35.74 3.86
C MET A 745 -40.34 -35.55 3.17
N GLU A 746 -40.47 -34.45 2.43
CA GLU A 746 -41.65 -34.16 1.63
C GLU A 746 -41.30 -33.60 0.25
N ASN A 747 -41.95 -34.08 -0.81
CA ASN A 747 -41.65 -33.69 -2.20
C ASN A 747 -40.16 -33.86 -2.53
N VAL A 748 -39.59 -35.00 -2.12
CA VAL A 748 -38.20 -35.37 -2.36
C VAL A 748 -38.13 -36.48 -3.40
N ILE A 749 -37.21 -36.37 -4.35
CA ILE A 749 -36.91 -37.38 -5.36
C ILE A 749 -35.62 -38.08 -4.95
N PHE A 750 -35.67 -39.40 -4.80
CA PHE A 750 -34.51 -40.25 -4.62
C PHE A 750 -34.42 -41.18 -5.82
N GLU A 751 -33.30 -41.13 -6.55
CA GLU A 751 -33.07 -41.97 -7.73
C GLU A 751 -31.62 -42.44 -7.83
N LEU A 752 -31.39 -43.55 -8.54
CA LEU A 752 -30.05 -44.03 -8.93
C LEU A 752 -29.09 -44.28 -7.74
N GLY A 753 -29.63 -44.73 -6.61
CA GLY A 753 -28.87 -45.03 -5.38
C GLY A 753 -29.09 -46.44 -4.84
N GLY A 754 -28.50 -46.77 -3.70
CA GLY A 754 -28.70 -48.06 -3.03
C GLY A 754 -27.69 -49.13 -3.40
N TRP A 755 -26.43 -48.77 -3.69
CA TRP A 755 -25.33 -49.71 -3.95
C TRP A 755 -24.37 -49.79 -2.76
N SER A 756 -23.74 -50.93 -2.47
CA SER A 756 -22.74 -51.07 -1.41
C SER A 756 -21.79 -52.25 -1.67
N PRO A 757 -20.53 -52.22 -1.19
CA PRO A 757 -19.68 -53.41 -1.25
C PRO A 757 -19.86 -54.33 -0.03
N LEU A 758 -20.54 -53.87 1.04
CA LEU A 758 -20.55 -54.52 2.37
C LEU A 758 -21.83 -55.32 2.71
N GLY A 759 -22.82 -55.36 1.80
CA GLY A 759 -24.07 -56.12 1.95
C GLY A 759 -25.21 -55.35 2.63
N GLY A 760 -26.44 -55.56 2.12
CA GLY A 760 -27.67 -54.83 2.47
C GLY A 760 -27.71 -53.46 1.77
N GLN A 761 -28.50 -53.30 0.71
CA GLN A 761 -28.38 -52.10 -0.13
C GLN A 761 -29.77 -51.58 -0.47
N ALA A 762 -30.22 -50.64 0.34
CA ALA A 762 -31.39 -49.85 0.02
C ALA A 762 -30.97 -48.43 -0.25
N MET A 763 -31.72 -47.71 -1.08
CA MET A 763 -31.49 -46.29 -1.26
C MET A 763 -31.65 -45.54 0.08
N LEU A 764 -32.66 -45.94 0.88
CA LEU A 764 -32.89 -45.45 2.24
C LEU A 764 -32.82 -46.61 3.25
N ILE A 765 -31.98 -46.47 4.28
CA ILE A 765 -31.82 -47.48 5.33
C ILE A 765 -32.26 -46.88 6.67
N CYS A 766 -33.14 -47.58 7.39
CA CYS A 766 -33.60 -47.23 8.73
C CYS A 766 -33.21 -48.35 9.72
N GLU A 767 -32.41 -48.02 10.74
CA GLU A 767 -31.96 -48.95 11.76
C GLU A 767 -32.06 -48.38 13.18
N ASP A 768 -32.06 -49.27 14.18
CA ASP A 768 -31.99 -48.96 15.61
C ASP A 768 -33.14 -48.05 16.10
N GLY A 769 -34.34 -48.25 15.56
CA GLY A 769 -35.54 -47.49 15.93
C GLY A 769 -35.70 -46.15 15.21
N ALA A 770 -34.98 -45.94 14.10
CA ALA A 770 -35.12 -44.74 13.27
C ALA A 770 -36.42 -44.80 12.44
N ASN A 771 -37.35 -43.87 12.68
CA ASN A 771 -38.67 -43.86 12.05
C ASN A 771 -38.93 -42.54 11.28
N PRO A 772 -38.21 -42.28 10.17
CA PRO A 772 -38.43 -41.06 9.41
C PRO A 772 -39.84 -41.00 8.79
N TYR A 773 -40.32 -39.77 8.59
CA TYR A 773 -41.58 -39.48 7.89
C TYR A 773 -41.31 -39.12 6.43
N ILE A 774 -41.70 -40.00 5.51
CA ILE A 774 -41.49 -39.89 4.07
C ILE A 774 -42.85 -39.71 3.41
N ARG A 775 -43.12 -38.53 2.83
CA ARG A 775 -44.40 -38.29 2.14
C ARG A 775 -44.27 -37.58 0.82
N LYS A 776 -45.14 -37.88 -0.15
CA LYS A 776 -45.10 -37.22 -1.47
C LYS A 776 -43.71 -37.29 -2.12
N CYS A 777 -42.96 -38.33 -1.80
CA CYS A 777 -41.62 -38.53 -2.34
C CYS A 777 -41.68 -39.45 -3.55
N ILE A 778 -40.67 -39.37 -4.40
CA ILE A 778 -40.41 -40.34 -5.47
C ILE A 778 -39.19 -41.17 -5.05
N ILE A 779 -39.30 -42.49 -5.10
CA ILE A 779 -38.21 -43.43 -4.83
C ILE A 779 -38.17 -44.40 -6.01
N THR A 780 -37.16 -44.25 -6.86
CA THR A 780 -37.11 -44.98 -8.13
C THR A 780 -35.69 -45.36 -8.52
N GLU A 781 -35.54 -46.32 -9.44
CA GLU A 781 -34.25 -46.71 -10.01
C GLU A 781 -33.18 -47.03 -8.94
N SER A 782 -33.58 -47.67 -7.83
CA SER A 782 -32.61 -48.16 -6.84
C SER A 782 -31.83 -49.36 -7.35
N ALA A 783 -30.56 -49.48 -6.94
CA ALA A 783 -29.67 -50.57 -7.33
C ALA A 783 -30.01 -51.91 -6.67
N ASP A 784 -30.78 -51.90 -5.57
CA ASP A 784 -31.33 -53.09 -4.92
C ASP A 784 -32.71 -52.75 -4.29
N GLN A 785 -32.80 -52.42 -3.00
CA GLN A 785 -34.09 -52.05 -2.38
C GLN A 785 -34.34 -50.53 -2.46
N GLY A 786 -35.61 -50.11 -2.52
CA GLY A 786 -35.97 -48.71 -2.31
C GLY A 786 -35.71 -48.29 -0.86
N ILE A 787 -36.41 -48.94 0.08
CA ILE A 787 -36.31 -48.70 1.52
C ILE A 787 -36.04 -50.01 2.27
N LEU A 788 -35.08 -50.02 3.19
CA LEU A 788 -34.83 -51.11 4.13
C LEU A 788 -35.05 -50.63 5.56
N ALA A 789 -35.91 -51.31 6.31
CA ALA A 789 -36.06 -51.09 7.75
C ALA A 789 -35.68 -52.33 8.55
N LYS A 790 -34.91 -52.15 9.64
CA LYS A 790 -34.47 -53.24 10.53
C LYS A 790 -34.25 -52.74 11.97
N SER A 791 -34.01 -53.68 12.88
CA SER A 791 -33.66 -53.42 14.28
C SER A 791 -34.66 -52.50 15.02
N GLY A 792 -35.96 -52.76 14.85
CA GLY A 792 -37.06 -52.02 15.50
C GLY A 792 -37.49 -50.74 14.76
N SER A 793 -37.08 -50.57 13.50
CA SER A 793 -37.41 -49.39 12.69
C SER A 793 -38.67 -49.59 11.86
N GLU A 794 -39.56 -48.61 11.89
CA GLU A 794 -40.90 -48.54 11.30
C GLU A 794 -41.08 -47.16 10.62
N PRO A 795 -40.35 -46.86 9.52
CA PRO A 795 -40.54 -45.62 8.79
C PRO A 795 -42.00 -45.46 8.34
N PHE A 796 -42.46 -44.22 8.23
CA PHE A 796 -43.82 -43.92 7.75
C PHE A 796 -43.75 -43.40 6.31
N ILE A 797 -44.41 -44.08 5.38
CA ILE A 797 -44.41 -43.76 3.95
C ILE A 797 -45.84 -43.46 3.50
N TRP A 798 -46.06 -42.29 2.89
CA TRP A 798 -47.41 -41.84 2.56
C TRP A 798 -47.53 -40.96 1.32
N SER A 799 -48.50 -41.25 0.45
CA SER A 799 -48.73 -40.43 -0.76
C SER A 799 -47.50 -40.30 -1.66
N SER A 800 -46.63 -41.30 -1.66
CA SER A 800 -45.36 -41.34 -2.40
C SER A 800 -45.45 -42.24 -3.63
N MET A 801 -44.51 -42.09 -4.56
CA MET A 801 -44.34 -42.96 -5.72
C MET A 801 -43.09 -43.84 -5.54
N LEU A 802 -43.26 -45.16 -5.53
CA LEU A 802 -42.19 -46.14 -5.43
C LEU A 802 -42.29 -47.06 -6.65
N PHE A 803 -41.36 -46.99 -7.59
CA PHE A 803 -41.44 -47.74 -8.85
C PHE A 803 -40.06 -47.90 -9.48
N ASP A 804 -39.90 -48.90 -10.35
CA ASP A 804 -38.64 -49.18 -11.07
C ASP A 804 -37.44 -49.43 -10.14
N ASN A 805 -37.67 -49.97 -8.94
CA ASN A 805 -36.60 -50.42 -8.04
C ASN A 805 -36.11 -51.82 -8.44
N ALA A 806 -34.80 -52.07 -8.36
CA ALA A 806 -34.22 -53.33 -8.85
C ALA A 806 -34.71 -54.58 -8.08
N ASN A 807 -35.16 -54.42 -6.84
CA ASN A 807 -35.65 -55.49 -5.98
C ASN A 807 -36.99 -55.10 -5.33
N ARG A 808 -37.06 -54.95 -3.99
CA ARG A 808 -38.30 -54.51 -3.32
C ARG A 808 -38.31 -53.00 -3.20
N ALA A 809 -39.47 -52.39 -3.43
CA ALA A 809 -39.70 -50.99 -3.05
C ALA A 809 -39.53 -50.80 -1.54
N ILE A 810 -40.05 -51.73 -0.73
CA ILE A 810 -39.89 -51.72 0.73
C ILE A 810 -39.54 -53.13 1.24
N TYR A 811 -38.46 -53.22 2.00
CA TYR A 811 -38.05 -54.42 2.72
C TYR A 811 -38.05 -54.19 4.23
N ASN A 812 -39.00 -54.81 4.92
CA ASN A 812 -39.07 -54.95 6.36
C ASN A 812 -38.26 -56.18 6.81
N ASN A 813 -37.11 -55.94 7.44
CA ASN A 813 -36.21 -56.95 7.97
C ASN A 813 -36.11 -56.88 9.51
N ASN A 814 -37.20 -56.51 10.17
CA ASN A 814 -37.30 -56.58 11.62
C ASN A 814 -37.54 -58.04 12.07
N ALA A 815 -36.89 -58.47 13.15
CA ALA A 815 -37.08 -59.82 13.71
C ALA A 815 -37.24 -59.77 15.23
N PRO A 816 -38.29 -60.41 15.82
CA PRO A 816 -39.46 -60.97 15.15
C PRO A 816 -40.41 -59.85 14.69
N ALA A 817 -40.87 -59.92 13.44
CA ALA A 817 -41.63 -58.84 12.80
C ALA A 817 -43.10 -58.68 13.29
N GLU A 818 -43.61 -59.56 14.17
CA GLU A 818 -45.03 -59.60 14.58
C GLU A 818 -45.51 -58.30 15.27
N ASP A 819 -44.58 -57.52 15.85
CA ASP A 819 -44.87 -56.24 16.52
C ASP A 819 -44.40 -55.00 15.72
N HIS A 820 -43.81 -55.20 14.53
CA HIS A 820 -43.09 -54.15 13.77
C HIS A 820 -43.61 -54.02 12.33
N ILE A 821 -44.67 -53.22 12.16
CA ILE A 821 -45.33 -52.99 10.86
C ILE A 821 -44.85 -51.66 10.26
N ILE A 822 -44.42 -51.68 9.00
CA ILE A 822 -44.13 -50.46 8.23
C ILE A 822 -45.45 -49.94 7.64
N TYR A 823 -45.82 -48.69 7.94
CA TYR A 823 -47.03 -48.07 7.40
C TYR A 823 -46.71 -47.38 6.07
N ALA A 824 -47.17 -47.96 4.96
CA ALA A 824 -46.87 -47.52 3.59
C ALA A 824 -48.14 -47.33 2.74
N ARG A 825 -49.05 -46.43 3.16
CA ARG A 825 -50.39 -46.28 2.55
C ARG A 825 -50.46 -45.14 1.54
N TYR A 826 -51.45 -45.20 0.65
CA TYR A 826 -51.68 -44.17 -0.39
C TYR A 826 -50.49 -43.98 -1.33
N ASN A 827 -49.68 -45.02 -1.54
CA ASN A 827 -48.51 -44.94 -2.42
C ASN A 827 -48.84 -45.52 -3.81
N TRP A 828 -48.16 -45.01 -4.83
CA TRP A 828 -48.10 -45.60 -6.17
C TRP A 828 -46.93 -46.58 -6.24
N TRP A 829 -47.16 -47.78 -6.78
CA TRP A 829 -46.17 -48.87 -6.77
C TRP A 829 -45.60 -49.21 -8.16
N GLY A 830 -45.86 -48.37 -9.17
CA GLY A 830 -45.47 -48.64 -10.56
C GLY A 830 -46.59 -49.20 -11.44
N ASP A 831 -47.63 -49.79 -10.85
CA ASP A 831 -48.79 -50.33 -11.58
C ASP A 831 -50.12 -50.15 -10.82
N PRO A 832 -51.27 -49.97 -11.51
CA PRO A 832 -52.57 -49.82 -10.85
C PRO A 832 -53.01 -51.01 -9.99
N SER A 833 -52.48 -52.20 -10.27
CA SER A 833 -52.74 -53.42 -9.48
C SER A 833 -52.08 -53.42 -8.10
N GLY A 834 -51.24 -52.43 -7.79
CA GLY A 834 -50.55 -52.30 -6.50
C GLY A 834 -49.21 -53.04 -6.46
N PRO A 835 -48.56 -53.10 -5.29
CA PRO A 835 -47.26 -53.75 -5.16
C PRO A 835 -47.39 -55.25 -5.33
N TYR A 836 -46.35 -55.88 -5.89
CA TYR A 836 -46.26 -57.32 -5.87
C TYR A 836 -45.90 -57.80 -4.46
N ASP A 837 -46.77 -58.59 -3.84
CA ASP A 837 -46.52 -59.16 -2.52
C ASP A 837 -46.71 -60.67 -2.55
N LYS A 838 -45.59 -61.37 -2.37
CA LYS A 838 -45.54 -62.84 -2.39
C LYS A 838 -46.15 -63.47 -1.15
N ASN A 839 -46.46 -62.70 -0.09
CA ASN A 839 -46.50 -63.30 1.23
C ASN A 839 -47.61 -64.27 1.55
N ASP A 840 -47.16 -65.42 2.04
CA ASP A 840 -47.92 -66.57 2.51
C ASP A 840 -47.67 -66.83 4.01
N ARG A 841 -46.99 -65.90 4.73
CA ARG A 841 -46.70 -66.07 6.15
C ARG A 841 -47.96 -65.97 6.99
N SER A 842 -48.30 -67.07 7.66
CA SER A 842 -49.51 -67.18 8.49
C SER A 842 -49.54 -66.25 9.71
N ASN A 843 -48.42 -65.60 10.06
CA ASN A 843 -48.29 -64.71 11.21
C ASN A 843 -48.14 -63.23 10.84
N ASP A 844 -48.34 -62.83 9.58
CA ASP A 844 -48.42 -61.41 9.22
C ASP A 844 -49.72 -60.79 9.77
N PRO A 845 -49.66 -59.85 10.74
CA PRO A 845 -50.83 -59.21 11.34
C PRO A 845 -51.57 -58.27 10.38
N THR A 846 -50.95 -57.86 9.28
CA THR A 846 -51.62 -57.05 8.24
C THR A 846 -52.62 -57.90 7.45
N GLY A 847 -52.33 -59.20 7.31
CA GLY A 847 -53.08 -60.15 6.48
C GLY A 847 -53.10 -59.78 4.99
N LEU A 848 -52.19 -58.91 4.55
CA LEU A 848 -52.11 -58.46 3.16
C LEU A 848 -51.36 -59.49 2.32
N HIS A 849 -51.88 -59.74 1.13
CA HIS A 849 -51.30 -60.65 0.14
C HIS A 849 -51.77 -60.19 -1.24
N ASN A 850 -50.83 -59.85 -2.14
CA ASN A 850 -51.14 -59.37 -3.49
C ASN A 850 -50.26 -60.07 -4.55
N PRO A 851 -50.47 -61.37 -4.79
CA PRO A 851 -49.63 -62.16 -5.70
C PRO A 851 -49.87 -61.82 -7.18
N ASP A 852 -50.95 -61.11 -7.49
CA ASP A 852 -51.30 -60.65 -8.85
C ASP A 852 -50.86 -59.20 -9.10
N GLY A 853 -50.27 -58.53 -8.11
CA GLY A 853 -49.71 -57.19 -8.27
C GLY A 853 -48.56 -57.16 -9.26
N LEU A 854 -48.53 -56.16 -10.15
CA LEU A 854 -47.49 -55.95 -11.16
C LEU A 854 -46.53 -54.79 -10.82
N GLY A 855 -46.78 -54.08 -9.72
CA GLY A 855 -45.87 -53.06 -9.21
C GLY A 855 -44.64 -53.64 -8.52
N ASP A 856 -43.76 -52.78 -8.04
CA ASP A 856 -42.54 -53.15 -7.31
C ASP A 856 -42.85 -54.06 -6.10
N GLU A 857 -41.94 -54.99 -5.82
CA GLU A 857 -42.13 -55.99 -4.76
C GLU A 857 -42.12 -55.33 -3.37
N VAL A 858 -42.89 -55.86 -2.42
CA VAL A 858 -42.78 -55.56 -0.98
C VAL A 858 -42.55 -56.84 -0.18
N SER A 859 -41.96 -56.72 1.00
CA SER A 859 -41.88 -57.82 1.96
C SER A 859 -43.10 -57.88 2.88
N ASP A 860 -43.10 -58.89 3.76
CA ASP A 860 -44.09 -59.07 4.82
C ASP A 860 -44.10 -57.87 5.77
N PHE A 861 -45.18 -57.71 6.55
CA PHE A 861 -45.31 -56.69 7.59
C PHE A 861 -45.18 -55.26 7.04
N VAL A 862 -45.64 -55.03 5.81
CA VAL A 862 -45.78 -53.72 5.17
C VAL A 862 -47.27 -53.46 4.91
N ASP A 863 -47.84 -52.41 5.52
CA ASP A 863 -49.22 -52.01 5.29
C ASP A 863 -49.31 -51.11 4.05
N TYR A 864 -49.56 -51.72 2.90
CA TYR A 864 -49.71 -51.05 1.60
C TYR A 864 -51.17 -50.76 1.21
N ARG A 865 -52.12 -50.77 2.16
CA ARG A 865 -53.54 -50.51 1.86
C ARG A 865 -53.76 -49.13 1.25
N ASP A 866 -54.83 -49.04 0.48
CA ASP A 866 -55.25 -47.83 -0.24
C ASP A 866 -54.20 -47.34 -1.24
N TRP A 867 -53.51 -48.25 -1.93
CA TRP A 867 -52.55 -47.87 -2.97
C TRP A 867 -53.21 -47.07 -4.09
N LEU A 868 -52.42 -46.21 -4.74
CA LEU A 868 -52.88 -45.39 -5.86
C LEU A 868 -53.02 -46.25 -7.11
N THR A 869 -54.08 -45.98 -7.89
CA THR A 869 -54.34 -46.66 -9.18
C THR A 869 -53.93 -45.82 -10.39
N VAL A 870 -53.43 -44.60 -10.14
CA VAL A 870 -52.88 -43.71 -11.16
C VAL A 870 -51.61 -43.10 -10.61
N ALA A 871 -50.56 -43.03 -11.43
CA ALA A 871 -49.33 -42.33 -11.12
C ALA A 871 -49.61 -40.83 -10.96
N THR A 872 -49.76 -40.35 -9.72
CA THR A 872 -49.94 -38.93 -9.43
C THR A 872 -49.35 -38.57 -8.08
N ASN A 873 -48.64 -37.44 -8.02
CA ASN A 873 -48.14 -36.80 -6.80
C ASN A 873 -49.18 -35.84 -6.16
N VAL A 874 -50.45 -35.92 -6.59
CA VAL A 874 -51.56 -35.09 -6.12
C VAL A 874 -52.58 -36.00 -5.45
N GLU A 875 -53.10 -35.60 -4.29
CA GLU A 875 -54.10 -36.42 -3.59
C GLU A 875 -55.34 -36.67 -4.46
N PRO A 876 -55.94 -37.88 -4.40
CA PRO A 876 -57.28 -38.08 -4.91
C PRO A 876 -58.26 -37.23 -4.10
N VAL A 877 -58.85 -36.22 -4.75
CA VAL A 877 -59.79 -35.29 -4.14
C VAL A 877 -61.07 -36.02 -3.72
N SER A 878 -61.19 -36.34 -2.43
CA SER A 878 -62.41 -36.86 -1.82
C SER A 878 -62.41 -36.64 -0.30
N SER A 879 -62.82 -35.44 0.13
CA SER A 879 -63.22 -35.05 1.50
C SER A 879 -62.34 -35.55 2.65
N VAL A 880 -61.42 -34.72 3.16
CA VAL A 880 -60.68 -34.97 4.42
C VAL A 880 -61.65 -35.28 5.57
N PRO A 881 -61.66 -36.49 6.15
CA PRO A 881 -62.14 -36.73 7.50
C PRO A 881 -60.96 -36.48 8.46
N GLY A 882 -61.15 -35.59 9.43
CA GLY A 882 -60.06 -35.00 10.22
C GLY A 882 -59.09 -35.99 10.90
N GLU A 883 -57.79 -35.74 10.68
CA GLU A 883 -56.62 -36.50 11.15
C GLU A 883 -56.50 -36.69 12.69
N PHE A 884 -57.42 -36.13 13.47
CA PHE A 884 -57.34 -36.04 14.93
C PHE A 884 -58.73 -35.81 15.53
N ALA A 885 -59.28 -36.81 16.23
CA ALA A 885 -60.64 -36.74 16.75
C ALA A 885 -60.70 -36.92 18.27
N LEU A 886 -61.07 -35.87 18.99
CA LEU A 886 -61.40 -35.93 20.42
C LEU A 886 -62.90 -36.24 20.61
N LEU A 887 -63.20 -37.39 21.20
CA LEU A 887 -64.57 -37.87 21.43
C LEU A 887 -65.19 -37.26 22.69
N GLN A 888 -66.51 -37.27 22.76
CA GLN A 888 -67.26 -36.84 23.94
C GLN A 888 -67.05 -37.86 25.08
N ASN A 889 -66.70 -37.39 26.28
CA ASN A 889 -66.52 -38.25 27.44
C ASN A 889 -67.81 -38.99 27.82
N PHE A 890 -67.70 -40.21 28.35
CA PHE A 890 -68.86 -41.00 28.78
C PHE A 890 -68.60 -41.74 30.11
N PRO A 891 -69.54 -41.68 31.08
CA PRO A 891 -70.78 -40.90 31.06
C PRO A 891 -70.53 -39.38 31.17
N ASN A 892 -71.43 -38.58 30.59
CA ASN A 892 -71.50 -37.12 30.76
C ASN A 892 -72.97 -36.70 30.98
N PRO A 893 -73.39 -36.22 32.17
CA PRO A 893 -72.56 -35.91 33.33
C PRO A 893 -71.83 -37.11 33.94
N MET A 894 -70.62 -36.87 34.44
CA MET A 894 -69.82 -37.80 35.21
C MET A 894 -70.36 -37.89 36.64
N GLN A 895 -70.64 -39.11 37.13
CA GLN A 895 -71.01 -39.35 38.54
C GLN A 895 -69.81 -39.71 39.41
N THR A 896 -69.20 -40.88 39.19
CA THR A 896 -68.01 -41.32 39.96
C THR A 896 -66.74 -41.25 39.12
N GLU A 897 -66.81 -41.71 37.87
CA GLU A 897 -65.74 -41.76 36.88
C GLU A 897 -66.32 -41.49 35.48
N THR A 898 -65.49 -40.99 34.56
CA THR A 898 -65.82 -40.86 33.14
C THR A 898 -64.62 -41.21 32.29
N THR A 899 -64.85 -41.71 31.08
CA THR A 899 -63.79 -42.04 30.14
C THR A 899 -63.74 -40.99 29.03
N ILE A 900 -62.58 -40.36 28.87
CA ILE A 900 -62.26 -39.49 27.73
C ILE A 900 -61.62 -40.37 26.65
N ALA A 901 -62.11 -40.30 25.42
CA ALA A 901 -61.55 -41.08 24.31
C ALA A 901 -61.11 -40.17 23.17
N TYR A 902 -60.06 -40.55 22.47
CA TYR A 902 -59.61 -39.88 21.24
C TYR A 902 -59.09 -40.89 20.23
N LYS A 903 -59.23 -40.55 18.94
CA LYS A 903 -58.78 -41.39 17.83
C LYS A 903 -57.62 -40.70 17.13
N LEU A 904 -56.54 -41.46 16.96
CA LEU A 904 -55.39 -41.10 16.15
C LEU A 904 -55.37 -42.00 14.92
N GLU A 905 -55.30 -41.44 13.72
CA GLU A 905 -55.20 -42.25 12.50
C GLU A 905 -53.76 -42.65 12.17
N ARG A 906 -52.78 -41.96 12.79
CA ARG A 906 -51.34 -42.26 12.73
C ARG A 906 -50.71 -42.10 14.13
N PRO A 907 -49.57 -42.71 14.40
CA PRO A 907 -48.83 -42.45 15.62
C PRO A 907 -48.45 -40.97 15.74
N THR A 908 -48.70 -40.34 16.88
CA THR A 908 -48.52 -38.88 17.05
C THR A 908 -48.22 -38.57 18.52
N ALA A 909 -47.34 -37.60 18.76
CA ALA A 909 -47.14 -37.02 20.08
C ALA A 909 -48.38 -36.22 20.47
N VAL A 910 -49.02 -36.58 21.58
CA VAL A 910 -50.23 -35.91 22.06
C VAL A 910 -50.10 -35.49 23.51
N THR A 911 -50.82 -34.45 23.88
CA THR A 911 -51.02 -34.03 25.27
C THR A 911 -52.50 -33.82 25.52
N LEU A 912 -53.06 -34.56 26.49
CA LEU A 912 -54.43 -34.43 26.97
C LEU A 912 -54.44 -33.75 28.34
N ARG A 913 -55.09 -32.59 28.44
CA ARG A 913 -55.17 -31.78 29.67
C ARG A 913 -56.63 -31.51 30.05
N ILE A 914 -56.92 -31.40 31.34
CA ILE A 914 -58.24 -31.05 31.87
C ILE A 914 -58.14 -29.70 32.60
N TYR A 915 -59.11 -28.83 32.34
CA TYR A 915 -59.19 -27.46 32.83
C TYR A 915 -60.49 -27.20 33.59
N ASN A 916 -60.44 -26.32 34.60
CA ASN A 916 -61.64 -25.80 35.26
C ASN A 916 -62.33 -24.72 34.41
N ALA A 917 -63.48 -24.21 34.87
CA ALA A 917 -64.24 -23.18 34.17
C ALA A 917 -63.50 -21.83 34.01
N ALA A 918 -62.46 -21.58 34.80
CA ALA A 918 -61.61 -20.39 34.68
C ALA A 918 -60.45 -20.57 33.66
N GLY A 919 -60.33 -21.76 33.06
CA GLY A 919 -59.25 -22.09 32.11
C GLY A 919 -57.95 -22.52 32.79
N GLU A 920 -57.94 -22.70 34.11
CA GLU A 920 -56.77 -23.20 34.83
C GLU A 920 -56.65 -24.71 34.63
N GLN A 921 -55.45 -25.19 34.31
CA GLN A 921 -55.17 -26.61 34.19
C GLN A 921 -55.23 -27.27 35.56
N ILE A 922 -56.14 -28.22 35.71
CA ILE A 922 -56.33 -28.96 36.97
C ILE A 922 -55.81 -30.39 36.91
N TYR A 923 -55.55 -30.93 35.71
CA TYR A 923 -55.06 -32.29 35.52
C TYR A 923 -54.30 -32.45 34.19
N ILE A 924 -53.26 -33.27 34.16
CA ILE A 924 -52.64 -33.77 32.93
C ILE A 924 -53.06 -35.23 32.83
N ALA A 925 -53.98 -35.51 31.91
CA ALA A 925 -54.49 -36.86 31.71
C ALA A 925 -53.43 -37.71 30.99
N GLU A 926 -52.74 -37.12 30.00
CA GLU A 926 -51.78 -37.86 29.20
C GLU A 926 -50.78 -36.93 28.51
N SER A 927 -49.54 -37.39 28.35
CA SER A 927 -48.49 -36.67 27.60
C SER A 927 -47.50 -37.66 27.02
N GLY A 928 -47.23 -37.58 25.71
CA GLY A 928 -46.22 -38.38 25.03
C GLY A 928 -46.69 -38.96 23.69
N TYR A 929 -45.84 -39.78 23.07
CA TYR A 929 -46.11 -40.43 21.79
C TYR A 929 -47.15 -41.54 21.95
N ARG A 930 -48.10 -41.62 21.02
CA ARG A 930 -49.15 -42.62 21.00
C ARG A 930 -49.28 -43.24 19.63
N ARG A 931 -49.52 -44.56 19.58
CA ARG A 931 -49.75 -45.33 18.34
C ARG A 931 -51.05 -44.88 17.66
N SER A 932 -51.22 -45.18 16.38
CA SER A 932 -52.53 -45.05 15.72
C SER A 932 -53.57 -45.95 16.41
N GLY A 933 -54.79 -45.47 16.56
CA GLY A 933 -55.88 -46.20 17.21
C GLY A 933 -56.76 -45.31 18.07
N THR A 934 -57.73 -45.94 18.72
CA THR A 934 -58.56 -45.26 19.73
C THR A 934 -57.92 -45.42 21.09
N HIS A 935 -57.62 -44.30 21.74
CA HIS A 935 -57.08 -44.25 23.09
C HIS A 935 -58.15 -43.79 24.05
N THR A 936 -58.13 -44.34 25.25
CA THR A 936 -59.10 -44.02 26.30
C THR A 936 -58.38 -43.71 27.60
N PHE A 937 -58.89 -42.69 28.29
CA PHE A 937 -58.36 -42.20 29.55
C PHE A 937 -59.49 -42.12 30.59
N PRO A 938 -59.51 -42.99 31.61
CA PRO A 938 -60.46 -42.87 32.71
C PRO A 938 -60.05 -41.73 33.65
N TRP A 939 -61.01 -40.88 34.02
CA TRP A 939 -60.82 -39.80 34.98
C TRP A 939 -61.86 -39.87 36.10
N ASN A 940 -61.35 -39.96 37.33
CA ASN A 940 -62.14 -40.05 38.56
C ASN A 940 -62.30 -38.67 39.24
N GLY A 941 -62.26 -37.57 38.50
CA GLY A 941 -62.59 -36.22 39.01
C GLY A 941 -61.70 -35.72 40.15
N VAL A 942 -60.39 -35.94 40.04
CA VAL A 942 -59.39 -35.39 40.97
C VAL A 942 -58.45 -34.42 40.27
N THR A 943 -57.91 -33.45 41.01
CA THR A 943 -56.90 -32.49 40.57
C THR A 943 -55.48 -33.07 40.67
N LEU A 944 -54.47 -32.37 40.14
CA LEU A 944 -53.04 -32.71 40.30
C LEU A 944 -52.62 -32.86 41.77
N SER A 945 -53.28 -32.16 42.70
CA SER A 945 -53.04 -32.24 44.14
C SER A 945 -53.81 -33.37 44.84
N GLY A 946 -54.51 -34.23 44.10
CA GLY A 946 -55.27 -35.37 44.62
C GLY A 946 -56.65 -35.03 45.20
N ASN A 947 -57.05 -33.75 45.22
CA ASN A 947 -58.35 -33.33 45.73
C ASN A 947 -59.47 -33.56 44.70
N SER A 948 -60.65 -33.98 45.16
CA SER A 948 -61.85 -34.08 44.33
C SER A 948 -62.28 -32.71 43.78
N VAL A 949 -62.68 -32.69 42.51
CA VAL A 949 -63.21 -31.49 41.87
C VAL A 949 -64.68 -31.27 42.25
N PRO A 950 -65.15 -30.02 42.44
CA PRO A 950 -66.55 -29.73 42.74
C PRO A 950 -67.49 -30.00 41.55
N ASN A 951 -68.78 -30.15 41.81
CA ASN A 951 -69.80 -30.24 40.75
C ASN A 951 -69.76 -28.99 39.87
N GLY A 952 -69.77 -29.17 38.56
CA GLY A 952 -69.58 -28.05 37.63
C GLY A 952 -69.15 -28.46 36.23
N VAL A 953 -68.83 -27.45 35.42
CA VAL A 953 -68.36 -27.59 34.04
C VAL A 953 -66.84 -27.57 33.99
N TYR A 954 -66.29 -28.53 33.26
CA TYR A 954 -64.87 -28.69 32.98
C TYR A 954 -64.64 -28.83 31.48
N TYR A 955 -63.40 -28.62 31.07
CA TYR A 955 -62.99 -28.78 29.67
C TYR A 955 -61.81 -29.73 29.61
N TYR A 956 -61.74 -30.53 28.55
CA TYR A 956 -60.57 -31.35 28.26
C TYR A 956 -60.13 -31.10 26.83
N THR A 957 -58.82 -31.03 26.65
CA THR A 957 -58.20 -30.57 25.42
C THR A 957 -57.08 -31.50 25.03
N LEU A 958 -57.13 -31.98 23.80
CA LEU A 958 -56.07 -32.75 23.16
C LEU A 958 -55.30 -31.82 22.22
N SER A 959 -53.96 -31.86 22.28
CA SER A 959 -53.06 -31.14 21.37
C SER A 959 -51.95 -32.05 20.87
N ASN A 960 -51.48 -31.83 19.64
CA ASN A 960 -50.31 -32.50 19.05
C ASN A 960 -49.17 -31.51 18.70
N GLY A 961 -49.19 -30.30 19.26
CA GLY A 961 -48.22 -29.23 18.98
C GLY A 961 -48.62 -28.30 17.82
N THR A 962 -49.33 -28.79 16.80
CA THR A 962 -49.77 -28.00 15.64
C THR A 962 -51.29 -27.80 15.56
N ALA A 963 -52.07 -28.70 16.16
CA ALA A 963 -53.54 -28.66 16.23
C ALA A 963 -54.05 -28.90 17.66
N GLN A 964 -55.22 -28.32 17.98
CA GLN A 964 -55.84 -28.40 19.31
C GLN A 964 -57.36 -28.56 19.21
N VAL A 965 -57.92 -29.54 19.92
CA VAL A 965 -59.38 -29.79 19.98
C VAL A 965 -59.82 -29.88 21.43
N THR A 966 -60.88 -29.14 21.78
CA THR A 966 -61.42 -29.04 23.14
C THR A 966 -62.87 -29.52 23.19
N LYS A 967 -63.23 -30.24 24.26
CA LYS A 967 -64.60 -30.70 24.54
C LYS A 967 -64.99 -30.37 25.98
N LYS A 968 -66.30 -30.28 26.22
CA LYS A 968 -66.91 -29.96 27.50
C LYS A 968 -67.28 -31.23 28.25
N LEU A 969 -67.04 -31.25 29.56
CA LEU A 969 -67.35 -32.33 30.49
C LEU A 969 -68.12 -31.75 31.69
N ILE A 970 -69.17 -32.41 32.15
CA ILE A 970 -69.98 -32.01 33.31
C ILE A 970 -69.73 -33.01 34.44
N VAL A 971 -69.41 -32.51 35.63
CA VAL A 971 -69.28 -33.33 36.85
C VAL A 971 -70.49 -33.09 37.74
N GLU A 972 -71.20 -34.18 38.08
CA GLU A 972 -72.38 -34.19 38.94
C GLU A 972 -72.29 -35.41 39.89
N ARG A 973 -71.70 -35.18 41.06
CA ARG A 973 -71.50 -36.17 42.11
C ARG A 973 -72.57 -36.10 43.19
#